data_AF-A0A6L2PEL2-F1
#
_entry.id   AF-A0A6L2PEL2-F1
#
_cell.length_a   1.000
_cell.length_b   1.000
_cell.length_c   1.000
_cell.angle_alpha   90.00
_cell.angle_beta   90.00
_cell.angle_gamma   90.00
#
_symmetry.space_group_name_H-M   'P 1'
#
loop_
_entity.id
_entity.type
_entity.pdbx_description
1 polymer ?
#
loop_
_entity_poly.entity_id
_entity_poly.type
_entity_poly.pdbx_seq_one_letter_code
_entity_poly.pdbx_strand_id
1 'polypeptide(L)'
;MLPPIRSCTEADAPGSWRNCSSGRIPSGSGPQLCKGHNSSSSDSTDSGYGDMPAAFCGRSTGRYEKMTRQDYEDFEKLVGKHFDKKFGFAPPLQDWRLPEPSEMFVAERWKDARLQTLKDELNSVKSKLDSYNLNDWHKHTRAMNKAGEIQWRLRKELEPEFLTQAWCKFYENARSFILVPPTVVNTGCLSSVHLCEAPGAFITSLNHFLKLHNPGIEWKWLATTLNPYYEGNPLSCMINDDRFILQTLSNWNFGLDYTGNLMDLNNMLHLVQEAAKIGDVLLVTADGSIDCQEDPGEQESLVASLHYCETVSALHILAQGGSFLLKMFTMYEHETVCLMFLLCCAFNRVHVFKPATSKEGNSEVYVVCLEYRGRDVIEPWLEVLRKHFGPELPDKAVFPQASIPQDFLDQLYKCASLFKDLQTDVIETNIQMYERGRIHSQDYKIKRLRYLIANHFMETYEIVKLPESDEVVGKSKLKKTMTLNMDPRAEEGSFADRRKKSTLKPLELLTVLNEELDSMRVVWPFGDEDVKHLEFPTCVKGFKIQIGQPVKTVHSSKFCLGRLLRIRNQVREIARRDFQFSPSTENDISCKNTVASERLDLESELSQQLRKAYPKNKLIILNYKEKLWTSMEGGNEEAERNAFWDIMDAIDNMWRDENLLLQGYPMLTQFNVGIVYMLCHLFDEVGFVKPVKQDFAVLFVGFRKWNPQMRKFLGEVDDTIEKLHNEGGNRTVLSLFPINMLCERYSSESKTGEETREEAHGMQNGDRYSDRPEDHDNIFYKCVTEVNHLCVKEQVSDIIINILKKHGYSNV
;
A
#
# COMPACT_ATOMS: atom_id res chain seq x y z
N MET A 1 -35.22 25.16 5.66
CA MET A 1 -34.76 26.29 6.51
C MET A 1 -34.38 25.73 7.87
N LEU A 2 -33.35 26.26 8.53
CA LEU A 2 -32.92 25.83 9.86
C LEU A 2 -33.88 26.38 10.95
N PRO A 3 -34.28 25.60 11.97
CA PRO A 3 -34.88 26.15 13.18
C PRO A 3 -33.78 26.75 14.09
N PRO A 4 -34.00 27.92 14.72
CA PRO A 4 -32.97 28.61 15.49
C PRO A 4 -32.86 28.10 16.94
N ILE A 5 -31.69 28.35 17.52
CA ILE A 5 -31.35 28.16 18.95
C ILE A 5 -32.30 28.98 19.83
N ARG A 6 -32.77 28.42 20.95
CA ARG A 6 -33.45 29.18 22.03
C ARG A 6 -32.48 29.49 23.16
N SER A 7 -32.30 30.77 23.45
CA SER A 7 -31.86 31.25 24.75
C SER A 7 -33.03 31.25 25.74
N CYS A 8 -32.72 31.18 27.04
CA CYS A 8 -33.62 31.49 28.15
C CYS A 8 -32.82 32.20 29.23
N THR A 9 -33.37 33.28 29.78
CA THR A 9 -32.74 34.11 30.82
C THR A 9 -33.79 34.56 31.82
N GLU A 10 -33.37 34.66 33.09
CA GLU A 10 -34.02 35.40 34.19
C GLU A 10 -35.34 34.82 34.76
N ALA A 11 -35.60 34.91 36.07
CA ALA A 11 -34.72 35.23 37.21
C ALA A 11 -35.36 34.76 38.53
N ASP A 12 -34.55 34.57 39.59
CA ASP A 12 -34.88 35.03 40.96
C ASP A 12 -33.65 35.01 41.90
N ALA A 13 -33.75 35.69 43.04
CA ALA A 13 -32.65 35.99 43.99
C ALA A 13 -33.02 35.51 45.44
N PRO A 14 -32.27 35.76 46.55
CA PRO A 14 -31.00 36.52 46.69
C PRO A 14 -29.90 35.99 47.68
N GLY A 15 -28.63 36.30 47.36
CA GLY A 15 -27.64 36.94 48.26
C GLY A 15 -26.97 36.21 49.45
N SER A 16 -25.62 36.28 49.52
CA SER A 16 -24.91 36.92 50.67
C SER A 16 -23.37 37.08 50.52
N TRP A 17 -22.91 38.35 50.64
CA TRP A 17 -21.72 38.85 51.36
C TRP A 17 -20.35 38.10 51.39
N ARG A 18 -19.32 38.72 50.76
CA ARG A 18 -17.97 39.14 51.30
C ARG A 18 -16.83 38.99 50.26
N ASN A 19 -15.63 39.58 50.43
CA ASN A 19 -15.25 41.01 50.44
C ASN A 19 -13.69 41.13 50.29
N CYS A 20 -13.17 42.20 49.67
CA CYS A 20 -11.73 42.61 49.63
C CYS A 20 -10.75 41.64 48.88
N SER A 21 -9.55 42.02 48.41
CA SER A 21 -8.74 43.26 48.56
C SER A 21 -7.89 43.57 47.29
N SER A 22 -7.15 44.70 47.27
CA SER A 22 -6.52 45.31 46.08
C SER A 22 -4.99 45.55 46.15
N GLY A 23 -4.32 45.63 44.99
CA GLY A 23 -3.01 46.30 44.80
C GLY A 23 -1.90 45.40 44.21
N ARG A 24 -0.81 45.90 43.60
CA ARG A 24 -0.40 47.27 43.18
C ARG A 24 0.64 47.18 42.04
N ILE A 25 0.83 48.27 41.28
CA ILE A 25 1.93 48.46 40.30
C ILE A 25 3.14 49.09 41.03
N PRO A 26 4.39 48.86 40.56
CA PRO A 26 5.28 49.98 40.26
C PRO A 26 6.01 49.85 38.91
N SER A 27 6.68 50.92 38.47
CA SER A 27 7.07 51.14 37.06
C SER A 27 8.51 51.62 36.85
N GLY A 28 9.11 51.19 35.74
CA GLY A 28 9.79 52.10 34.79
C GLY A 28 11.33 52.20 34.80
N SER A 29 11.90 52.32 33.59
CA SER A 29 13.12 53.10 33.28
C SER A 29 13.35 53.21 31.76
N GLY A 30 13.42 54.44 31.22
CA GLY A 30 14.11 54.73 29.94
C GLY A 30 15.63 54.93 30.17
N PRO A 31 16.45 55.34 29.17
CA PRO A 31 16.24 56.66 28.52
C PRO A 31 16.76 56.88 27.06
N GLN A 32 16.29 57.97 26.42
CA GLN A 32 16.99 58.89 25.49
C GLN A 32 17.60 58.39 24.15
N LEU A 33 18.08 59.27 23.24
CA LEU A 33 17.43 60.41 22.52
C LEU A 33 18.43 61.05 21.51
N CYS A 34 18.07 61.21 20.23
CA CYS A 34 18.63 62.20 19.29
C CYS A 34 17.92 62.15 17.92
N LYS A 35 17.84 63.18 17.07
CA LYS A 35 17.37 64.59 17.17
C LYS A 35 17.51 65.21 15.76
N GLY A 36 16.47 65.91 15.27
CA GLY A 36 16.52 66.83 14.11
C GLY A 36 16.07 66.25 12.74
N HIS A 37 15.59 67.07 11.79
CA HIS A 37 15.04 68.43 11.89
C HIS A 37 14.34 68.84 10.56
N ASN A 38 13.05 69.25 10.60
CA ASN A 38 12.33 70.08 9.59
C ASN A 38 12.20 69.50 8.15
N SER A 39 11.28 69.88 7.23
CA SER A 39 10.01 70.65 7.17
C SER A 39 9.49 70.55 5.70
N SER A 40 8.24 70.76 5.26
CA SER A 40 6.92 71.09 5.85
C SER A 40 5.83 71.04 4.74
N SER A 41 4.54 70.97 5.11
CA SER A 41 3.32 71.15 4.27
C SER A 41 3.05 70.09 3.17
N SER A 42 1.80 69.75 2.81
CA SER A 42 0.46 70.27 3.20
C SER A 42 -0.60 69.14 3.31
N ASP A 43 -1.75 69.45 3.88
CA ASP A 43 -2.83 68.52 4.25
C ASP A 43 -3.60 67.85 3.09
N SER A 44 -4.09 66.63 3.32
CA SER A 44 -5.55 66.34 3.30
C SER A 44 -5.89 64.91 3.76
N THR A 45 -6.60 64.80 4.89
CA THR A 45 -7.52 63.70 5.31
C THR A 45 -7.19 62.25 4.90
N ASP A 46 -6.62 61.47 5.82
CA ASP A 46 -6.63 60.00 5.79
C ASP A 46 -7.85 59.44 6.54
N SER A 47 -8.44 58.36 6.04
CA SER A 47 -9.47 57.57 6.73
C SER A 47 -9.48 56.08 6.33
N GLY A 48 -8.28 55.46 6.31
CA GLY A 48 -8.06 54.05 6.67
C GLY A 48 -8.75 52.93 5.87
N TYR A 49 -7.94 52.05 5.30
CA TYR A 49 -8.02 50.60 5.57
C TYR A 49 -6.62 49.98 5.40
N GLY A 50 -6.29 48.97 6.21
CA GLY A 50 -4.93 48.45 6.36
C GLY A 50 -4.38 47.64 5.17
N ASP A 51 -3.05 47.45 5.17
CA ASP A 51 -2.28 46.89 4.06
C ASP A 51 -2.65 45.45 3.63
N MET A 52 -2.54 45.19 2.32
CA MET A 52 -2.49 43.83 1.78
C MET A 52 -1.11 43.18 2.01
N PRO A 53 -1.02 41.86 2.22
CA PRO A 53 0.25 41.16 2.37
C PRO A 53 1.21 41.33 1.18
N ALA A 54 2.52 41.40 1.45
CA ALA A 54 3.56 41.68 0.44
C ALA A 54 3.61 40.68 -0.74
N ALA A 55 2.96 39.51 -0.64
CA ALA A 55 2.78 38.56 -1.73
C ALA A 55 2.08 39.14 -2.98
N PHE A 56 1.39 40.28 -2.86
CA PHE A 56 0.76 40.97 -3.99
C PHE A 56 1.70 41.92 -4.76
N CYS A 57 2.90 42.22 -4.25
CA CYS A 57 3.78 43.28 -4.79
C CYS A 57 4.93 42.77 -5.70
N GLY A 58 4.68 41.74 -6.50
CA GLY A 58 5.63 41.28 -7.51
C GLY A 58 5.78 42.26 -8.68
N ARG A 59 6.87 43.05 -8.71
CA ARG A 59 7.23 43.90 -9.87
C ARG A 59 7.54 43.02 -11.10
N SER A 60 6.59 42.87 -12.00
CA SER A 60 6.80 42.29 -13.33
C SER A 60 6.18 43.18 -14.42
N THR A 61 6.98 43.53 -15.43
CA THR A 61 6.57 44.41 -16.53
C THR A 61 5.88 43.62 -17.63
N GLY A 62 4.65 43.16 -17.35
CA GLY A 62 3.78 42.48 -18.30
C GLY A 62 2.34 42.98 -18.19
N ARG A 63 1.59 42.96 -19.31
CA ARG A 63 0.14 43.26 -19.31
C ARG A 63 -0.64 42.07 -18.74
N TYR A 64 -0.63 41.91 -17.42
CA TYR A 64 -1.58 41.03 -16.76
C TYR A 64 -2.96 41.71 -16.75
N GLU A 65 -3.97 41.02 -17.28
CA GLU A 65 -5.36 41.41 -17.09
C GLU A 65 -5.66 41.36 -15.59
N LYS A 66 -5.99 42.51 -14.99
CA LYS A 66 -6.44 42.54 -13.59
C LYS A 66 -7.79 41.84 -13.52
N MET A 67 -7.89 40.82 -12.66
CA MET A 67 -9.16 40.19 -12.32
C MET A 67 -10.19 41.26 -11.93
N THR A 68 -11.40 41.14 -12.47
CA THR A 68 -12.54 41.96 -12.09
C THR A 68 -13.06 41.52 -10.71
N ARG A 69 -13.91 42.34 -10.10
CA ARG A 69 -14.66 41.92 -8.90
C ARG A 69 -15.52 40.68 -9.16
N GLN A 70 -16.09 40.56 -10.37
CA GLN A 70 -16.89 39.41 -10.79
C GLN A 70 -16.06 38.12 -10.80
N ASP A 71 -14.80 38.17 -11.29
CA ASP A 71 -13.89 37.01 -11.26
C ASP A 71 -13.63 36.49 -9.83
N TYR A 72 -13.58 37.38 -8.83
CA TYR A 72 -13.43 36.99 -7.43
C TYR A 72 -14.71 36.34 -6.88
N GLU A 73 -15.86 37.00 -7.06
CA GLU A 73 -17.15 36.47 -6.58
C GLU A 73 -17.51 35.14 -7.26
N ASP A 74 -17.08 34.91 -8.51
CA ASP A 74 -17.27 33.64 -9.20
C ASP A 74 -16.26 32.56 -8.79
N PHE A 75 -15.01 32.93 -8.45
CA PHE A 75 -14.08 31.98 -7.86
C PHE A 75 -14.50 31.52 -6.46
N GLU A 76 -15.06 32.38 -5.61
CA GLU A 76 -15.57 31.99 -4.29
C GLU A 76 -16.71 30.96 -4.41
N LYS A 77 -17.64 31.16 -5.35
CA LYS A 77 -18.71 30.18 -5.67
C LYS A 77 -18.13 28.86 -6.18
N LEU A 78 -17.09 28.91 -7.03
CA LEU A 78 -16.41 27.72 -7.55
C LEU A 78 -15.63 26.96 -6.47
N VAL A 79 -15.01 27.66 -5.53
CA VAL A 79 -14.38 27.05 -4.34
C VAL A 79 -15.45 26.33 -3.53
N GLY A 80 -16.54 27.01 -3.14
CA GLY A 80 -17.64 26.40 -2.38
C GLY A 80 -18.22 25.15 -3.06
N LYS A 81 -18.56 25.23 -4.35
CA LYS A 81 -19.06 24.07 -5.14
C LYS A 81 -18.04 22.92 -5.20
N HIS A 82 -16.73 23.20 -5.15
CA HIS A 82 -15.69 22.17 -5.21
C HIS A 82 -15.59 21.33 -3.93
N PHE A 83 -15.98 21.89 -2.78
CA PHE A 83 -16.01 21.18 -1.48
C PHE A 83 -17.39 20.60 -1.15
N ASP A 84 -18.49 21.20 -1.59
CA ASP A 84 -19.86 20.76 -1.25
C ASP A 84 -20.39 19.56 -2.08
N LYS A 85 -19.50 18.68 -2.53
CA LYS A 85 -19.83 17.53 -3.40
C LYS A 85 -20.33 16.33 -2.59
N LYS A 86 -21.44 16.52 -1.87
CA LYS A 86 -22.04 15.52 -0.98
C LYS A 86 -23.53 15.29 -1.24
N PHE A 87 -23.95 14.06 -1.03
CA PHE A 87 -25.34 13.62 -0.92
C PHE A 87 -25.58 13.06 0.50
N GLY A 88 -26.80 13.19 1.02
CA GLY A 88 -27.21 12.54 2.26
C GLY A 88 -28.57 11.91 2.05
N PHE A 89 -28.72 10.64 2.44
CA PHE A 89 -30.02 9.99 2.43
C PHE A 89 -30.91 10.65 3.49
N ALA A 90 -32.13 11.01 3.09
CA ALA A 90 -33.11 11.63 3.95
C ALA A 90 -33.80 10.55 4.81
N PRO A 91 -34.35 10.91 5.98
CA PRO A 91 -35.24 10.02 6.73
C PRO A 91 -36.37 9.50 5.83
N PRO A 92 -36.69 8.20 5.91
CA PRO A 92 -37.46 7.53 4.87
C PRO A 92 -38.95 7.91 4.91
N LEU A 93 -39.59 7.96 3.75
CA LEU A 93 -41.03 8.27 3.63
C LEU A 93 -41.94 7.17 4.21
N GLN A 94 -41.43 5.94 4.24
CA GLN A 94 -41.99 4.77 4.93
C GLN A 94 -40.82 3.99 5.51
N ASP A 95 -40.97 3.44 6.71
CA ASP A 95 -39.91 2.77 7.47
C ASP A 95 -39.13 1.74 6.61
N TRP A 96 -37.88 2.04 6.25
CA TRP A 96 -37.04 1.17 5.42
C TRP A 96 -36.61 -0.05 6.24
N ARG A 97 -37.02 -1.23 5.79
CA ARG A 97 -36.73 -2.52 6.43
C ARG A 97 -36.10 -3.46 5.43
N LEU A 98 -35.15 -4.26 5.89
CA LEU A 98 -34.63 -5.39 5.14
C LEU A 98 -35.75 -6.44 4.96
N PRO A 99 -35.79 -7.18 3.82
CA PRO A 99 -36.63 -8.35 3.68
C PRO A 99 -36.23 -9.43 4.69
N GLU A 100 -37.06 -10.45 4.92
CA GLU A 100 -36.73 -11.50 5.88
C GLU A 100 -35.46 -12.26 5.45
N PRO A 101 -34.61 -12.76 6.38
CA PRO A 101 -33.37 -13.47 6.03
C PRO A 101 -33.57 -14.70 5.11
N SER A 102 -34.77 -15.27 5.08
CA SER A 102 -35.17 -16.36 4.18
C SER A 102 -35.48 -15.93 2.74
N GLU A 103 -35.60 -14.63 2.47
CA GLU A 103 -35.86 -14.06 1.14
C GLU A 103 -34.57 -13.56 0.45
N MET A 104 -33.47 -13.47 1.20
CA MET A 104 -32.15 -13.10 0.69
C MET A 104 -31.58 -14.18 -0.24
N PHE A 105 -30.91 -13.76 -1.31
CA PHE A 105 -30.28 -14.67 -2.29
C PHE A 105 -31.25 -15.68 -2.93
N VAL A 106 -32.56 -15.40 -2.93
CA VAL A 106 -33.58 -16.22 -3.61
C VAL A 106 -33.86 -15.73 -5.03
N ALA A 107 -33.91 -14.41 -5.24
CA ALA A 107 -34.32 -13.81 -6.50
C ALA A 107 -33.18 -13.71 -7.53
N GLU A 108 -33.53 -13.77 -8.81
CA GLU A 108 -32.59 -13.52 -9.91
C GLU A 108 -31.98 -12.12 -9.83
N ARG A 109 -30.78 -11.97 -10.42
CA ARG A 109 -30.16 -10.66 -10.61
C ARG A 109 -31.07 -9.77 -11.46
N TRP A 110 -31.23 -8.51 -11.04
CA TRP A 110 -32.19 -7.56 -11.60
C TRP A 110 -31.52 -6.23 -11.96
N LYS A 111 -32.21 -5.34 -12.67
CA LYS A 111 -31.67 -4.03 -13.11
C LYS A 111 -32.75 -2.94 -13.05
N ASP A 112 -32.44 -1.79 -12.44
CA ASP A 112 -33.25 -0.57 -12.58
C ASP A 112 -32.87 0.14 -13.89
N ALA A 113 -33.84 0.30 -14.79
CA ALA A 113 -33.60 0.86 -16.13
C ALA A 113 -33.08 2.31 -16.11
N ARG A 114 -33.41 3.09 -15.07
CA ARG A 114 -32.96 4.48 -14.93
C ARG A 114 -31.49 4.52 -14.51
N LEU A 115 -31.11 3.68 -13.55
CA LEU A 115 -29.71 3.54 -13.13
C LEU A 115 -28.82 3.02 -14.27
N GLN A 116 -29.29 2.03 -15.03
CA GLN A 116 -28.58 1.55 -16.22
C GLN A 116 -28.44 2.63 -17.31
N THR A 117 -29.46 3.50 -17.48
CA THR A 117 -29.33 4.67 -18.38
C THR A 117 -28.18 5.60 -17.95
N LEU A 118 -28.00 5.84 -16.64
CA LEU A 118 -26.87 6.64 -16.13
C LEU A 118 -25.51 5.93 -16.35
N LYS A 119 -25.48 4.58 -16.31
CA LYS A 119 -24.28 3.79 -16.65
C LYS A 119 -23.89 3.98 -18.11
N ASP A 120 -24.85 3.83 -19.02
CA ASP A 120 -24.62 3.97 -20.46
C ASP A 120 -24.19 5.40 -20.84
N GLU A 121 -24.84 6.42 -20.26
CA GLU A 121 -24.43 7.83 -20.42
C GLU A 121 -22.99 8.07 -19.96
N LEU A 122 -22.64 7.64 -18.73
CA LEU A 122 -21.31 7.88 -18.18
C LEU A 122 -20.23 7.09 -18.93
N ASN A 123 -20.49 5.84 -19.29
CA ASN A 123 -19.53 5.02 -20.03
C ASN A 123 -19.35 5.54 -21.47
N SER A 124 -20.40 6.08 -22.11
CA SER A 124 -20.29 6.80 -23.38
C SER A 124 -19.38 8.04 -23.28
N VAL A 125 -19.38 8.75 -22.14
CA VAL A 125 -18.45 9.86 -21.87
C VAL A 125 -17.04 9.36 -21.57
N LYS A 126 -16.87 8.29 -20.79
CA LYS A 126 -15.55 7.69 -20.51
C LYS A 126 -14.84 7.21 -21.77
N SER A 127 -15.53 6.50 -22.67
CA SER A 127 -14.91 5.94 -23.89
C SER A 127 -14.40 6.98 -24.89
N LYS A 128 -14.73 8.27 -24.71
CA LYS A 128 -14.08 9.38 -25.44
C LYS A 128 -12.58 9.47 -25.14
N LEU A 129 -12.10 8.83 -24.07
CA LEU A 129 -10.71 8.82 -23.63
C LEU A 129 -9.88 7.64 -24.16
N ASP A 130 -10.49 6.62 -24.77
CA ASP A 130 -9.85 5.33 -25.08
C ASP A 130 -8.65 5.44 -26.03
N SER A 131 -8.64 6.47 -26.88
CA SER A 131 -7.58 6.79 -27.86
C SER A 131 -6.49 7.73 -27.33
N TYR A 132 -6.65 8.32 -26.15
CA TYR A 132 -5.70 9.26 -25.58
C TYR A 132 -4.49 8.52 -24.98
N ASN A 133 -3.28 9.03 -25.22
CA ASN A 133 -2.08 8.50 -24.57
C ASN A 133 -2.12 8.78 -23.06
N LEU A 134 -1.98 7.75 -22.23
CA LEU A 134 -2.11 7.89 -20.77
C LEU A 134 -1.15 8.93 -20.19
N ASN A 135 0.11 8.98 -20.64
CA ASN A 135 1.10 9.90 -20.07
C ASN A 135 0.76 11.36 -20.37
N ASP A 136 0.34 11.69 -21.59
CA ASP A 136 -0.01 13.08 -21.94
C ASP A 136 -1.37 13.50 -21.37
N TRP A 137 -2.33 12.57 -21.29
CA TRP A 137 -3.58 12.79 -20.57
C TRP A 137 -3.36 12.98 -19.05
N HIS A 138 -2.47 12.20 -18.43
CA HIS A 138 -2.08 12.35 -17.03
C HIS A 138 -1.28 13.63 -16.76
N LYS A 139 -0.51 14.15 -17.73
CA LYS A 139 0.10 15.50 -17.65
C LYS A 139 -0.98 16.59 -17.70
N HIS A 140 -1.92 16.51 -18.66
CA HIS A 140 -3.00 17.49 -18.82
C HIS A 140 -3.92 17.55 -17.60
N THR A 141 -4.49 16.42 -17.20
CA THR A 141 -5.42 16.33 -16.06
C THR A 141 -4.76 16.74 -14.73
N ARG A 142 -3.44 16.52 -14.56
CA ARG A 142 -2.67 17.02 -13.42
C ARG A 142 -2.50 18.55 -13.42
N ALA A 143 -2.45 19.19 -14.58
CA ALA A 143 -2.47 20.66 -14.69
C ALA A 143 -3.88 21.23 -14.45
N MET A 144 -4.92 20.55 -14.94
CA MET A 144 -6.33 20.95 -14.75
C MET A 144 -6.88 20.68 -13.34
N ASN A 145 -6.30 19.74 -12.58
CA ASN A 145 -6.74 19.38 -11.23
C ASN A 145 -6.77 20.61 -10.30
N LYS A 146 -7.98 21.01 -9.91
CA LYS A 146 -8.25 22.19 -9.07
C LYS A 146 -7.66 22.07 -7.66
N ALA A 147 -7.55 20.85 -7.13
CA ALA A 147 -6.95 20.54 -5.84
C ALA A 147 -5.42 20.30 -5.89
N GLY A 148 -4.79 20.48 -7.06
CA GLY A 148 -3.41 20.04 -7.31
C GLY A 148 -2.32 20.67 -6.42
N GLU A 149 -2.59 21.80 -5.77
CA GLU A 149 -1.62 22.47 -4.87
C GLU A 149 -1.73 22.02 -3.41
N ILE A 150 -2.84 21.39 -2.98
CA ILE A 150 -3.08 21.05 -1.56
C ILE A 150 -1.95 20.18 -1.00
N GLN A 151 -1.60 19.08 -1.69
CA GLN A 151 -0.49 18.22 -1.28
C GLN A 151 0.89 18.89 -1.35
N TRP A 152 1.07 19.92 -2.19
CA TRP A 152 2.32 20.68 -2.22
C TRP A 152 2.43 21.59 -1.01
N ARG A 153 1.35 22.32 -0.68
CA ARG A 153 1.28 23.21 0.50
C ARG A 153 1.42 22.42 1.80
N LEU A 154 0.63 21.36 1.99
CA LEU A 154 0.74 20.48 3.16
C LEU A 154 2.19 19.97 3.33
N ARG A 155 2.86 19.56 2.24
CA ARG A 155 4.26 19.08 2.29
C ARG A 155 5.28 20.17 2.62
N LYS A 156 4.97 21.44 2.38
CA LYS A 156 5.87 22.60 2.58
C LYS A 156 5.63 23.35 3.89
N GLU A 157 4.37 23.45 4.32
CA GLU A 157 3.92 24.28 5.43
C GLU A 157 3.74 23.45 6.71
N LEU A 158 3.14 22.26 6.61
CA LEU A 158 2.79 21.42 7.78
C LEU A 158 3.61 20.14 7.90
N GLU A 159 4.20 19.68 6.80
CA GLU A 159 5.08 18.53 6.76
C GLU A 159 4.50 17.17 7.30
N PRO A 160 3.24 16.73 7.07
CA PRO A 160 2.71 15.52 7.70
C PRO A 160 3.51 14.23 7.43
N GLU A 161 3.57 13.37 8.45
CA GLU A 161 4.20 12.04 8.51
C GLU A 161 4.25 11.30 7.17
N PHE A 162 3.07 10.92 6.66
CA PHE A 162 2.93 10.07 5.47
C PHE A 162 1.92 10.65 4.47
N LEU A 163 2.13 11.92 4.11
CA LEU A 163 1.27 12.66 3.19
C LEU A 163 1.18 12.02 1.80
N THR A 164 0.01 11.48 1.47
CA THR A 164 -0.42 10.99 0.14
C THR A 164 -1.74 11.65 -0.28
N GLN A 165 -2.29 11.29 -1.46
CA GLN A 165 -3.66 11.72 -1.82
C GLN A 165 -4.72 11.09 -0.90
N ALA A 166 -4.55 9.83 -0.50
CA ALA A 166 -5.45 9.14 0.43
C ALA A 166 -5.46 9.79 1.82
N TRP A 167 -4.29 10.19 2.32
CA TRP A 167 -4.17 10.96 3.58
C TRP A 167 -5.06 12.21 3.58
N CYS A 168 -5.06 12.96 2.47
CA CYS A 168 -5.90 14.15 2.33
C CYS A 168 -7.39 13.81 2.27
N LYS A 169 -7.77 12.77 1.50
CA LYS A 169 -9.16 12.30 1.40
C LYS A 169 -9.73 11.89 2.76
N PHE A 170 -8.95 11.20 3.59
CA PHE A 170 -9.39 10.83 4.93
C PHE A 170 -9.57 12.05 5.84
N TYR A 171 -8.58 12.95 5.87
CA TYR A 171 -8.66 14.14 6.72
C TYR A 171 -9.88 15.01 6.36
N GLU A 172 -10.16 15.11 5.06
CA GLU A 172 -11.33 15.79 4.52
C GLU A 172 -12.64 15.14 4.96
N ASN A 173 -12.74 13.81 4.98
CA ASN A 173 -13.88 13.09 5.56
C ASN A 173 -13.99 13.32 7.09
N ALA A 174 -12.89 13.19 7.84
CA ALA A 174 -12.85 13.29 9.30
C ALA A 174 -13.19 14.70 9.82
N ARG A 175 -12.91 15.76 9.05
CA ARG A 175 -13.38 17.13 9.38
C ARG A 175 -14.80 17.41 8.89
N SER A 176 -15.26 16.75 7.83
CA SER A 176 -16.62 16.96 7.26
C SER A 176 -17.72 16.17 7.97
N PHE A 177 -17.38 15.07 8.62
CA PHE A 177 -18.31 14.15 9.30
C PHE A 177 -17.77 13.72 10.66
N ILE A 178 -18.67 13.42 11.60
CA ILE A 178 -18.32 12.97 12.96
C ILE A 178 -17.95 11.48 12.93
N LEU A 179 -16.83 11.14 12.27
CA LEU A 179 -16.34 9.76 12.14
C LEU A 179 -15.98 9.15 13.50
N VAL A 180 -15.39 9.94 14.40
CA VAL A 180 -15.08 9.55 15.78
C VAL A 180 -16.28 9.91 16.66
N PRO A 181 -17.05 8.94 17.19
CA PRO A 181 -18.27 9.24 17.92
C PRO A 181 -18.00 10.02 19.23
N PRO A 182 -18.91 10.91 19.69
CA PRO A 182 -18.72 11.67 20.93
C PRO A 182 -18.52 10.83 22.20
N THR A 183 -18.95 9.56 22.19
CA THR A 183 -18.68 8.59 23.27
C THR A 183 -17.19 8.37 23.50
N VAL A 184 -16.38 8.40 22.44
CA VAL A 184 -14.91 8.25 22.49
C VAL A 184 -14.26 9.35 23.34
N VAL A 185 -14.79 10.58 23.24
CA VAL A 185 -14.29 11.73 24.03
C VAL A 185 -14.63 11.56 25.52
N ASN A 186 -15.73 10.87 25.84
CA ASN A 186 -16.15 10.59 27.21
C ASN A 186 -15.44 9.37 27.83
N THR A 187 -15.07 8.36 27.02
CA THR A 187 -14.31 7.18 27.48
C THR A 187 -12.80 7.39 27.49
N GLY A 188 -12.30 8.31 26.67
CA GLY A 188 -10.86 8.54 26.47
C GLY A 188 -10.17 7.45 25.65
N CYS A 189 -10.90 6.53 25.02
CA CYS A 189 -10.32 5.39 24.29
C CYS A 189 -11.02 5.18 22.94
N LEU A 190 -10.24 5.02 21.87
CA LEU A 190 -10.70 4.66 20.52
C LEU A 190 -10.05 3.36 20.07
N SER A 191 -10.87 2.41 19.62
CA SER A 191 -10.40 1.29 18.81
C SER A 191 -10.90 1.42 17.37
N SER A 192 -9.99 1.30 16.40
CA SER A 192 -10.32 1.37 14.96
C SER A 192 -9.76 0.18 14.16
N VAL A 193 -10.43 -0.17 13.06
CA VAL A 193 -9.94 -1.21 12.12
C VAL A 193 -9.93 -0.68 10.70
N HIS A 194 -8.82 -0.88 9.99
CA HIS A 194 -8.60 -0.31 8.66
C HIS A 194 -8.45 -1.43 7.62
N LEU A 195 -9.49 -1.62 6.81
CA LEU A 195 -9.59 -2.66 5.78
C LEU A 195 -8.92 -2.20 4.49
N CYS A 196 -8.16 -3.10 3.86
CA CYS A 196 -7.46 -2.88 2.58
C CYS A 196 -6.59 -1.62 2.55
N GLU A 197 -5.96 -1.30 3.69
CA GLU A 197 -5.44 0.04 4.05
C GLU A 197 -4.07 0.40 3.47
N ALA A 198 -3.39 -0.51 2.75
CA ALA A 198 -2.03 -0.27 2.29
C ALA A 198 -1.94 1.01 1.43
N PRO A 199 -1.07 1.98 1.79
CA PRO A 199 0.13 1.78 2.62
C PRO A 199 0.00 2.20 4.10
N GLY A 200 -1.17 2.62 4.60
CA GLY A 200 -1.35 3.22 5.94
C GLY A 200 -1.64 4.73 5.93
N ALA A 201 -2.28 5.21 4.87
CA ALA A 201 -2.52 6.62 4.63
C ALA A 201 -3.72 7.19 5.40
N PHE A 202 -4.74 6.38 5.70
CA PHE A 202 -5.85 6.80 6.57
C PHE A 202 -5.43 6.68 8.03
N ILE A 203 -4.67 5.64 8.42
CA ILE A 203 -4.13 5.48 9.78
C ILE A 203 -3.34 6.74 10.21
N THR A 204 -2.37 7.17 9.40
CA THR A 204 -1.54 8.37 9.67
C THR A 204 -2.31 9.69 9.54
N SER A 205 -3.49 9.68 8.94
CA SER A 205 -4.39 10.85 8.85
C SER A 205 -5.34 10.92 10.03
N LEU A 206 -5.84 9.78 10.50
CA LEU A 206 -6.61 9.61 11.74
C LEU A 206 -5.76 9.98 12.94
N ASN A 207 -4.50 9.53 13.04
CA ASN A 207 -3.58 9.98 14.08
C ASN A 207 -3.48 11.51 14.11
N HIS A 208 -3.30 12.13 12.94
CA HIS A 208 -3.15 13.58 12.84
C HIS A 208 -4.41 14.34 13.27
N PHE A 209 -5.60 13.82 12.92
CA PHE A 209 -6.88 14.32 13.38
C PHE A 209 -7.02 14.18 14.92
N LEU A 210 -6.75 13.00 15.47
CA LEU A 210 -6.88 12.72 16.90
C LEU A 210 -5.94 13.60 17.73
N LYS A 211 -4.69 13.78 17.29
CA LYS A 211 -3.70 14.62 18.00
C LYS A 211 -4.06 16.11 18.01
N LEU A 212 -4.74 16.61 16.98
CA LEU A 212 -5.16 18.02 16.94
C LEU A 212 -6.49 18.28 17.68
N HIS A 213 -7.46 17.36 17.60
CA HIS A 213 -8.82 17.59 18.13
C HIS A 213 -9.11 16.87 19.45
N ASN A 214 -8.39 15.79 19.75
CA ASN A 214 -8.63 14.90 20.89
C ASN A 214 -7.33 14.31 21.50
N PRO A 215 -6.29 15.12 21.82
CA PRO A 215 -4.93 14.64 22.14
C PRO A 215 -4.79 13.69 23.34
N GLY A 216 -5.82 13.57 24.18
CA GLY A 216 -5.86 12.67 25.34
C GLY A 216 -6.45 11.28 25.07
N ILE A 217 -6.82 10.93 23.83
CA ILE A 217 -7.34 9.60 23.50
C ILE A 217 -6.22 8.55 23.51
N GLU A 218 -6.43 7.46 24.26
CA GLU A 218 -5.73 6.19 24.04
C GLU A 218 -6.28 5.55 22.76
N TRP A 219 -5.46 5.50 21.70
CA TRP A 219 -5.88 4.97 20.41
C TRP A 219 -5.22 3.62 20.10
N LYS A 220 -6.07 2.63 19.84
CA LYS A 220 -5.70 1.28 19.38
C LYS A 220 -6.19 1.11 17.96
N TRP A 221 -5.38 0.47 17.11
CA TRP A 221 -5.77 0.17 15.74
C TRP A 221 -5.23 -1.18 15.26
N LEU A 222 -5.99 -1.81 14.38
CA LEU A 222 -5.56 -2.93 13.54
C LEU A 222 -5.81 -2.59 12.07
N ALA A 223 -5.06 -3.21 11.17
CA ALA A 223 -5.24 -3.03 9.73
C ALA A 223 -5.09 -4.34 8.96
N THR A 224 -5.72 -4.42 7.78
CA THR A 224 -5.55 -5.51 6.83
C THR A 224 -5.21 -4.99 5.44
N THR A 225 -4.53 -5.83 4.67
CA THR A 225 -4.18 -5.65 3.26
C THR A 225 -3.64 -6.97 2.75
N LEU A 226 -3.68 -7.21 1.43
CA LEU A 226 -2.84 -8.23 0.80
C LEU A 226 -1.40 -8.03 1.25
N ASN A 227 -0.80 -9.10 1.79
CA ASN A 227 0.48 -9.07 2.46
C ASN A 227 1.62 -8.80 1.45
N PRO A 228 2.34 -7.67 1.52
CA PRO A 228 3.43 -7.34 0.61
C PRO A 228 4.69 -8.19 0.83
N TYR A 229 4.65 -9.11 1.80
CA TYR A 229 5.70 -10.08 2.11
C TYR A 229 5.30 -11.51 1.71
N TYR A 230 4.05 -11.78 1.36
CA TYR A 230 3.66 -13.11 0.87
C TYR A 230 3.95 -13.22 -0.62
N GLU A 231 4.94 -14.03 -0.99
CA GLU A 231 5.49 -14.13 -2.33
C GLU A 231 4.49 -14.68 -3.38
N GLY A 232 3.41 -15.33 -2.92
CA GLY A 232 2.30 -15.76 -3.77
C GLY A 232 1.38 -14.61 -4.23
N ASN A 233 1.41 -13.44 -3.57
CA ASN A 233 0.60 -12.30 -3.99
C ASN A 233 1.20 -11.60 -5.23
N PRO A 234 0.40 -11.29 -6.27
CA PRO A 234 0.87 -10.54 -7.44
C PRO A 234 0.88 -9.03 -7.19
N LEU A 235 1.96 -8.37 -7.61
CA LEU A 235 2.17 -6.92 -7.45
C LEU A 235 1.12 -6.05 -8.16
N SER A 236 0.42 -6.58 -9.16
CA SER A 236 -0.72 -5.91 -9.80
C SER A 236 -1.88 -5.62 -8.84
N CYS A 237 -2.05 -6.49 -7.84
CA CYS A 237 -3.12 -6.41 -6.85
C CYS A 237 -2.70 -5.69 -5.55
N MET A 238 -1.43 -5.32 -5.41
CA MET A 238 -0.87 -4.76 -4.18
C MET A 238 -0.43 -3.29 -4.31
N ILE A 239 -0.18 -2.69 -3.15
CA ILE A 239 0.54 -1.43 -3.00
C ILE A 239 1.91 -1.76 -2.39
N ASN A 240 2.98 -1.52 -3.14
CA ASN A 240 4.32 -1.96 -2.79
C ASN A 240 5.03 -1.05 -1.75
N ASP A 241 4.49 0.14 -1.47
CA ASP A 241 5.05 1.09 -0.49
C ASP A 241 4.74 0.64 0.93
N ASP A 242 5.66 -0.11 1.52
CA ASP A 242 5.48 -0.81 2.79
C ASP A 242 6.23 -0.16 3.96
N ARG A 243 6.75 1.06 3.82
CA ARG A 243 7.56 1.74 4.86
C ARG A 243 6.84 1.91 6.18
N PHE A 244 5.55 2.21 6.12
CA PHE A 244 4.73 2.32 7.32
C PHE A 244 4.38 0.93 7.87
N ILE A 245 4.05 -0.02 7.00
CA ILE A 245 3.75 -1.42 7.33
C ILE A 245 4.91 -2.08 8.09
N LEU A 246 6.13 -2.01 7.54
CA LEU A 246 7.35 -2.59 8.10
C LEU A 246 7.69 -2.04 9.50
N GLN A 247 7.30 -0.79 9.78
CA GLN A 247 7.52 -0.12 11.07
C GLN A 247 6.38 -0.33 12.07
N THR A 248 5.25 -0.93 11.66
CA THR A 248 4.04 -1.12 12.47
C THR A 248 3.49 -2.56 12.42
N LEU A 249 4.32 -3.54 12.01
CA LEU A 249 3.93 -4.94 11.74
C LEU A 249 3.04 -5.60 12.82
N SER A 250 3.19 -5.22 14.09
CA SER A 250 2.36 -5.68 15.22
C SER A 250 0.86 -5.41 15.06
N ASN A 251 0.49 -4.43 14.23
CA ASN A 251 -0.88 -3.96 14.05
C ASN A 251 -1.49 -4.43 12.70
N TRP A 252 -0.74 -5.14 11.86
CA TRP A 252 -1.21 -5.67 10.58
C TRP A 252 -1.62 -7.14 10.71
N ASN A 253 -2.91 -7.41 10.52
CA ASN A 253 -3.45 -8.76 10.50
C ASN A 253 -3.47 -9.26 9.05
N PHE A 254 -2.53 -10.15 8.72
CA PHE A 254 -2.42 -10.80 7.41
C PHE A 254 -3.23 -12.11 7.30
N GLY A 255 -4.20 -12.35 8.19
CA GLY A 255 -5.02 -13.56 8.17
C GLY A 255 -4.37 -14.78 8.84
N LEU A 256 -5.09 -15.90 8.83
CA LEU A 256 -4.60 -17.21 9.30
C LEU A 256 -3.72 -17.91 8.27
N ASP A 257 -3.89 -17.55 7.00
CA ASP A 257 -3.13 -18.04 5.86
C ASP A 257 -1.89 -17.18 5.53
N TYR A 258 -1.70 -16.06 6.25
CA TYR A 258 -0.67 -15.04 6.03
C TYR A 258 -0.71 -14.34 4.64
N THR A 259 -1.75 -14.55 3.83
CA THR A 259 -1.87 -13.91 2.50
C THR A 259 -2.36 -12.47 2.59
N GLY A 260 -3.08 -12.13 3.66
CA GLY A 260 -3.75 -10.85 3.82
C GLY A 260 -5.02 -10.67 2.97
N ASN A 261 -5.50 -11.74 2.32
CA ASN A 261 -6.73 -11.71 1.54
C ASN A 261 -7.96 -11.57 2.45
N LEU A 262 -8.57 -10.38 2.48
CA LEU A 262 -9.80 -10.09 3.23
C LEU A 262 -11.02 -10.86 2.69
N MET A 263 -11.01 -11.29 1.42
CA MET A 263 -12.11 -12.02 0.80
C MET A 263 -12.10 -13.53 1.13
N ASP A 264 -11.13 -14.02 1.91
CA ASP A 264 -11.25 -15.35 2.55
C ASP A 264 -12.05 -15.24 3.87
N LEU A 265 -13.00 -16.16 4.04
CA LEU A 265 -13.90 -16.20 5.19
C LEU A 265 -13.16 -16.49 6.52
N ASN A 266 -12.10 -17.30 6.50
CA ASN A 266 -11.34 -17.63 7.71
C ASN A 266 -10.49 -16.44 8.16
N ASN A 267 -9.90 -15.71 7.20
CA ASN A 267 -9.19 -14.46 7.43
C ASN A 267 -10.11 -13.36 7.99
N MET A 268 -11.33 -13.22 7.46
CA MET A 268 -12.32 -12.29 8.02
C MET A 268 -12.71 -12.69 9.45
N LEU A 269 -13.02 -13.97 9.70
CA LEU A 269 -13.36 -14.46 11.04
C LEU A 269 -12.21 -14.32 12.04
N HIS A 270 -10.96 -14.45 11.60
CA HIS A 270 -9.77 -14.16 12.39
C HIS A 270 -9.63 -12.65 12.68
N LEU A 271 -9.90 -11.79 11.69
CA LEU A 271 -9.92 -10.34 11.91
C LEU A 271 -10.96 -9.92 12.95
N VAL A 272 -12.16 -10.51 12.92
CA VAL A 272 -13.19 -10.28 13.96
C VAL A 272 -12.69 -10.72 15.35
N GLN A 273 -11.97 -11.83 15.45
CA GLN A 273 -11.39 -12.31 16.71
C GLN A 273 -10.25 -11.41 17.24
N GLU A 274 -9.37 -10.91 16.37
CA GLU A 274 -8.32 -9.97 16.78
C GLU A 274 -8.88 -8.57 17.11
N ALA A 275 -9.89 -8.10 16.37
CA ALA A 275 -10.58 -6.84 16.65
C ALA A 275 -11.24 -6.85 18.04
N ALA A 276 -11.87 -7.95 18.43
CA ALA A 276 -12.43 -8.10 19.78
C ALA A 276 -11.40 -8.00 20.91
N LYS A 277 -10.10 -8.21 20.64
CA LYS A 277 -9.02 -8.08 21.65
C LYS A 277 -8.58 -6.64 21.88
N ILE A 278 -8.81 -5.72 20.92
CA ILE A 278 -8.51 -4.29 21.12
C ILE A 278 -9.66 -3.52 21.77
N GLY A 279 -10.83 -4.13 21.94
CA GLY A 279 -12.03 -3.54 22.56
C GLY A 279 -13.06 -3.06 21.54
N ASP A 280 -14.05 -2.30 22.00
CA ASP A 280 -15.16 -1.82 21.17
C ASP A 280 -14.68 -0.96 19.99
N VAL A 281 -14.74 -1.52 18.78
CA VAL A 281 -14.33 -0.83 17.55
C VAL A 281 -15.40 0.19 17.16
N LEU A 282 -15.07 1.48 17.27
CA LEU A 282 -16.00 2.59 17.00
C LEU A 282 -15.74 3.30 15.66
N LEU A 283 -14.71 2.89 14.92
CA LEU A 283 -14.45 3.35 13.55
C LEU A 283 -13.87 2.19 12.71
N VAL A 284 -14.53 1.88 11.60
CA VAL A 284 -13.96 1.05 10.53
C VAL A 284 -13.76 1.90 9.27
N THR A 285 -12.66 1.69 8.56
CA THR A 285 -12.41 2.30 7.24
C THR A 285 -12.13 1.23 6.19
N ALA A 286 -12.43 1.52 4.93
CA ALA A 286 -12.11 0.70 3.77
C ALA A 286 -11.74 1.60 2.58
N ASP A 287 -10.49 1.52 2.09
CA ASP A 287 -10.03 2.20 0.86
C ASP A 287 -9.71 1.23 -0.28
N GLY A 288 -10.24 0.00 -0.22
CA GLY A 288 -9.99 -1.08 -1.17
C GLY A 288 -10.27 -0.71 -2.64
N SER A 289 -9.63 -1.46 -3.53
CA SER A 289 -9.87 -1.43 -4.97
C SER A 289 -9.17 -2.61 -5.64
N ILE A 290 -9.80 -3.21 -6.64
CA ILE A 290 -9.14 -4.06 -7.62
C ILE A 290 -8.63 -3.17 -8.77
N ASP A 291 -7.64 -3.59 -9.56
CA ASP A 291 -7.20 -2.85 -10.75
C ASP A 291 -8.16 -3.13 -11.93
N CYS A 292 -8.80 -2.07 -12.43
CA CYS A 292 -9.78 -2.13 -13.51
C CYS A 292 -9.27 -1.48 -14.81
N GLN A 293 -7.95 -1.34 -15.01
CA GLN A 293 -7.38 -0.68 -16.21
C GLN A 293 -7.68 -1.36 -17.55
N GLU A 294 -8.10 -2.63 -17.53
CA GLU A 294 -8.49 -3.39 -18.73
C GLU A 294 -10.00 -3.36 -19.01
N ASP A 295 -10.83 -3.01 -18.01
CA ASP A 295 -12.24 -2.63 -18.20
C ASP A 295 -12.68 -1.55 -17.18
N PRO A 296 -12.49 -0.26 -17.51
CA PRO A 296 -12.94 0.87 -16.69
C PRO A 296 -14.45 1.18 -16.83
N GLY A 297 -15.16 0.47 -17.71
CA GLY A 297 -16.62 0.54 -17.87
C GLY A 297 -17.35 -0.27 -16.81
N GLU A 298 -16.82 -1.45 -16.49
CA GLU A 298 -17.38 -2.43 -15.53
C GLU A 298 -16.71 -2.39 -14.14
N GLN A 299 -16.00 -1.30 -13.80
CA GLN A 299 -15.36 -1.09 -12.49
C GLN A 299 -16.28 -1.37 -11.29
N GLU A 300 -17.57 -1.09 -11.38
CA GLU A 300 -18.53 -1.37 -10.30
C GLU A 300 -18.69 -2.88 -10.09
N SER A 301 -19.03 -3.60 -11.16
CA SER A 301 -19.16 -5.05 -11.24
C SER A 301 -17.89 -5.77 -10.78
N LEU A 302 -16.71 -5.25 -11.15
CA LEU A 302 -15.41 -5.84 -10.83
C LEU A 302 -14.97 -5.68 -9.37
N VAL A 303 -15.46 -4.66 -8.64
CA VAL A 303 -15.07 -4.39 -7.24
C VAL A 303 -16.21 -4.75 -6.26
N ALA A 304 -17.41 -5.08 -6.74
CA ALA A 304 -18.57 -5.35 -5.90
C ALA A 304 -18.38 -6.49 -4.88
N SER A 305 -17.64 -7.58 -5.18
CA SER A 305 -17.33 -8.61 -4.18
C SER A 305 -16.40 -8.12 -3.07
N LEU A 306 -15.44 -7.24 -3.40
CA LEU A 306 -14.59 -6.59 -2.39
C LEU A 306 -15.39 -5.64 -1.50
N HIS A 307 -16.19 -4.74 -2.08
CA HIS A 307 -17.05 -3.84 -1.28
C HIS A 307 -18.03 -4.61 -0.38
N TYR A 308 -18.56 -5.73 -0.88
CA TYR A 308 -19.41 -6.65 -0.10
C TYR A 308 -18.62 -7.25 1.08
N CYS A 309 -17.43 -7.80 0.83
CA CYS A 309 -16.58 -8.37 1.88
C CYS A 309 -16.13 -7.31 2.91
N GLU A 310 -15.75 -6.11 2.47
CA GLU A 310 -15.40 -4.99 3.36
C GLU A 310 -16.59 -4.57 4.24
N THR A 311 -17.80 -4.49 3.66
CA THR A 311 -19.04 -4.15 4.39
C THR A 311 -19.41 -5.23 5.40
N VAL A 312 -19.44 -6.51 5.01
CA VAL A 312 -19.78 -7.62 5.92
C VAL A 312 -18.74 -7.75 7.04
N SER A 313 -17.46 -7.51 6.74
CA SER A 313 -16.39 -7.41 7.75
C SER A 313 -16.66 -6.27 8.73
N ALA A 314 -16.93 -5.05 8.24
CA ALA A 314 -17.18 -3.89 9.08
C ALA A 314 -18.39 -4.09 10.00
N LEU A 315 -19.49 -4.66 9.49
CA LEU A 315 -20.70 -4.93 10.27
C LEU A 315 -20.52 -6.01 11.35
N HIS A 316 -19.63 -6.98 11.14
CA HIS A 316 -19.23 -7.95 12.17
C HIS A 316 -18.26 -7.38 13.23
N ILE A 317 -17.50 -6.33 12.89
CA ILE A 317 -16.45 -5.74 13.72
C ILE A 317 -16.96 -4.56 14.58
N LEU A 318 -17.87 -3.75 14.06
CA LEU A 318 -18.30 -2.50 14.71
C LEU A 318 -19.09 -2.71 16.00
N ALA A 319 -18.76 -1.93 17.02
CA ALA A 319 -19.59 -1.71 18.19
C ALA A 319 -20.73 -0.72 17.89
N GLN A 320 -21.82 -0.81 18.67
CA GLN A 320 -22.99 0.07 18.51
C GLN A 320 -22.60 1.55 18.67
N GLY A 321 -23.13 2.41 17.80
CA GLY A 321 -22.79 3.83 17.72
C GLY A 321 -21.52 4.15 16.92
N GLY A 322 -20.75 3.14 16.49
CA GLY A 322 -19.57 3.32 15.65
C GLY A 322 -19.87 3.82 14.22
N SER A 323 -18.82 4.20 13.50
CA SER A 323 -18.87 4.72 12.12
C SER A 323 -18.16 3.81 11.13
N PHE A 324 -18.62 3.79 9.88
CA PHE A 324 -17.97 3.11 8.76
C PHE A 324 -17.71 4.09 7.61
N LEU A 325 -16.47 4.14 7.14
CA LEU A 325 -16.05 4.90 5.96
C LEU A 325 -15.65 3.93 4.84
N LEU A 326 -16.50 3.79 3.83
CA LEU A 326 -16.29 2.88 2.70
C LEU A 326 -16.03 3.67 1.42
N LYS A 327 -14.90 3.42 0.75
CA LYS A 327 -14.70 3.84 -0.63
C LYS A 327 -15.62 3.07 -1.57
N MET A 328 -16.21 3.76 -2.54
CA MET A 328 -17.00 3.17 -3.63
C MET A 328 -16.74 3.91 -4.95
N PHE A 329 -17.37 3.42 -6.02
CA PHE A 329 -17.32 4.02 -7.36
C PHE A 329 -18.72 4.47 -7.81
N THR A 330 -19.24 3.93 -8.92
CA THR A 330 -20.62 4.17 -9.35
C THR A 330 -21.63 3.34 -8.54
N MET A 331 -22.92 3.58 -8.75
CA MET A 331 -24.02 2.96 -8.00
C MET A 331 -25.19 2.61 -8.94
N TYR A 332 -24.90 1.82 -9.98
CA TYR A 332 -25.84 1.50 -11.06
C TYR A 332 -26.26 0.02 -11.13
N GLU A 333 -25.47 -0.88 -10.54
CA GLU A 333 -25.72 -2.33 -10.56
C GLU A 333 -26.35 -2.79 -9.24
N HIS A 334 -27.17 -3.84 -9.33
CA HIS A 334 -28.05 -4.22 -8.22
C HIS A 334 -27.31 -4.71 -6.96
N GLU A 335 -26.07 -5.20 -7.11
CA GLU A 335 -25.15 -5.51 -6.02
C GLU A 335 -24.94 -4.27 -5.15
N THR A 336 -24.60 -3.14 -5.78
CA THR A 336 -24.42 -1.84 -5.11
C THR A 336 -25.73 -1.29 -4.56
N VAL A 337 -26.84 -1.43 -5.28
CA VAL A 337 -28.16 -0.96 -4.81
C VAL A 337 -28.55 -1.70 -3.51
N CYS A 338 -28.34 -3.02 -3.46
CA CYS A 338 -28.57 -3.82 -2.26
C CYS A 338 -27.61 -3.45 -1.12
N LEU A 339 -26.32 -3.24 -1.43
CA LEU A 339 -25.31 -2.86 -0.43
C LEU A 339 -25.62 -1.50 0.21
N MET A 340 -26.01 -0.51 -0.60
CA MET A 340 -26.44 0.81 -0.13
C MET A 340 -27.73 0.73 0.69
N PHE A 341 -28.67 -0.17 0.34
CA PHE A 341 -29.88 -0.40 1.13
C PHE A 341 -29.58 -1.03 2.50
N LEU A 342 -28.68 -2.02 2.53
CA LEU A 342 -28.18 -2.63 3.77
C LEU A 342 -27.55 -1.57 4.68
N LEU A 343 -26.67 -0.72 4.15
CA LEU A 343 -26.04 0.37 4.91
C LEU A 343 -27.08 1.37 5.44
N CYS A 344 -28.09 1.76 4.65
CA CYS A 344 -29.16 2.66 5.10
C CYS A 344 -30.10 2.04 6.14
N CYS A 345 -30.16 0.70 6.24
CA CYS A 345 -30.90 0.01 7.29
C CYS A 345 -30.05 -0.28 8.55
N ALA A 346 -28.72 -0.39 8.41
CA ALA A 346 -27.80 -0.71 9.51
C ALA A 346 -27.30 0.53 10.29
N PHE A 347 -27.31 1.73 9.69
CA PHE A 347 -26.83 2.97 10.29
C PHE A 347 -27.94 4.03 10.37
N ASN A 348 -27.85 4.99 11.29
CA ASN A 348 -28.86 6.05 11.37
C ASN A 348 -28.69 7.15 10.32
N ARG A 349 -27.46 7.36 9.82
CA ARG A 349 -27.16 8.36 8.79
C ARG A 349 -26.20 7.78 7.76
N VAL A 350 -26.53 7.93 6.49
CA VAL A 350 -25.66 7.55 5.37
C VAL A 350 -25.51 8.74 4.44
N HIS A 351 -24.26 9.06 4.11
CA HIS A 351 -23.89 10.09 3.16
C HIS A 351 -23.02 9.49 2.06
N VAL A 352 -22.99 10.15 0.90
CA VAL A 352 -22.02 9.87 -0.17
C VAL A 352 -21.29 11.16 -0.47
N PHE A 353 -19.95 11.12 -0.46
CA PHE A 353 -19.11 12.30 -0.54
C PHE A 353 -17.98 12.09 -1.57
N LYS A 354 -17.74 13.09 -2.43
CA LYS A 354 -16.54 13.15 -3.25
C LYS A 354 -15.62 14.26 -2.73
N PRO A 355 -14.62 13.94 -1.88
CA PRO A 355 -13.65 14.91 -1.38
C PRO A 355 -13.10 15.82 -2.50
N ALA A 356 -12.93 17.11 -2.21
CA ALA A 356 -12.19 18.07 -3.03
C ALA A 356 -10.82 17.54 -3.43
N THR A 357 -10.20 16.73 -2.57
CA THR A 357 -8.89 16.11 -2.76
C THR A 357 -8.93 14.78 -3.54
N SER A 358 -10.10 14.20 -3.85
CA SER A 358 -10.21 13.09 -4.82
C SER A 358 -10.07 13.60 -6.27
N LYS A 359 -9.70 12.72 -7.21
CA LYS A 359 -9.57 13.09 -8.63
C LYS A 359 -10.97 13.36 -9.20
N GLU A 360 -11.23 14.58 -9.66
CA GLU A 360 -12.58 14.99 -10.09
C GLU A 360 -13.16 14.13 -11.22
N GLY A 361 -12.35 13.71 -12.19
CA GLY A 361 -12.79 12.94 -13.36
C GLY A 361 -12.86 11.41 -13.17
N ASN A 362 -12.59 10.88 -11.97
CA ASN A 362 -12.80 9.46 -11.67
C ASN A 362 -14.15 9.23 -10.96
N SER A 363 -14.60 7.99 -10.90
CA SER A 363 -15.87 7.63 -10.27
C SER A 363 -15.78 7.50 -8.74
N GLU A 364 -14.60 7.71 -8.13
CA GLU A 364 -14.35 7.44 -6.71
C GLU A 364 -15.15 8.39 -5.80
N VAL A 365 -15.89 7.80 -4.87
CA VAL A 365 -16.63 8.47 -3.79
C VAL A 365 -16.42 7.72 -2.47
N TYR A 366 -16.84 8.32 -1.37
CA TYR A 366 -16.86 7.70 -0.04
C TYR A 366 -18.29 7.66 0.49
N VAL A 367 -18.75 6.48 0.86
CA VAL A 367 -19.95 6.28 1.64
C VAL A 367 -19.59 6.42 3.11
N VAL A 368 -20.24 7.38 3.77
CA VAL A 368 -20.01 7.73 5.18
C VAL A 368 -21.22 7.33 5.99
N CYS A 369 -21.08 6.25 6.74
CA CYS A 369 -22.11 5.63 7.55
C CYS A 369 -21.84 5.96 9.03
N LEU A 370 -22.79 6.62 9.69
CA LEU A 370 -22.64 7.12 11.06
C LEU A 370 -23.70 6.52 11.98
N GLU A 371 -23.34 6.32 13.25
CA GLU A 371 -24.21 5.75 14.29
C GLU A 371 -24.73 4.35 13.90
N TYR A 372 -23.85 3.35 13.89
CA TYR A 372 -24.22 1.95 13.68
C TYR A 372 -25.27 1.51 14.70
N ARG A 373 -26.38 0.93 14.22
CA ARG A 373 -27.49 0.51 15.09
C ARG A 373 -27.15 -0.65 16.03
N GLY A 374 -26.05 -1.35 15.76
CA GLY A 374 -25.52 -2.44 16.58
C GLY A 374 -25.85 -3.81 16.02
N ARG A 375 -24.99 -4.78 16.31
CA ARG A 375 -25.05 -6.15 15.77
C ARG A 375 -26.39 -6.84 16.04
N ASP A 376 -26.93 -6.68 17.25
CA ASP A 376 -28.22 -7.26 17.67
C ASP A 376 -29.41 -6.88 16.77
N VAL A 377 -29.33 -5.76 16.05
CA VAL A 377 -30.36 -5.29 15.11
C VAL A 377 -30.27 -6.00 13.75
N ILE A 378 -29.09 -6.48 13.35
CA ILE A 378 -28.86 -7.04 12.01
C ILE A 378 -28.28 -8.48 11.97
N GLU A 379 -28.03 -9.11 13.13
CA GLU A 379 -27.43 -10.45 13.22
C GLU A 379 -28.12 -11.53 12.36
N PRO A 380 -29.47 -11.60 12.26
CA PRO A 380 -30.14 -12.58 11.39
C PRO A 380 -29.76 -12.44 9.90
N TRP A 381 -29.44 -11.22 9.44
CA TRP A 381 -28.97 -10.97 8.09
C TRP A 381 -27.47 -11.24 7.96
N LEU A 382 -26.66 -10.91 8.97
CA LEU A 382 -25.22 -11.23 8.99
C LEU A 382 -24.98 -12.75 8.91
N GLU A 383 -25.78 -13.56 9.59
CA GLU A 383 -25.77 -15.03 9.49
C GLU A 383 -25.95 -15.56 8.06
N VAL A 384 -26.69 -14.84 7.22
CA VAL A 384 -26.91 -15.18 5.80
C VAL A 384 -25.83 -14.58 4.92
N LEU A 385 -25.51 -13.29 5.08
CA LEU A 385 -24.44 -12.60 4.34
C LEU A 385 -23.10 -13.34 4.45
N ARG A 386 -22.76 -13.85 5.63
CA ARG A 386 -21.54 -14.64 5.90
C ARG A 386 -21.46 -15.95 5.11
N LYS A 387 -22.59 -16.57 4.75
CA LYS A 387 -22.63 -17.80 3.91
C LYS A 387 -22.31 -17.52 2.45
N HIS A 388 -22.40 -16.26 2.04
CA HIS A 388 -22.16 -15.75 0.71
C HIS A 388 -20.92 -14.84 0.64
N PHE A 389 -20.01 -14.97 1.62
CA PHE A 389 -18.76 -14.23 1.71
C PHE A 389 -17.67 -14.91 0.88
N GLY A 390 -17.05 -14.17 -0.04
CA GLY A 390 -15.99 -14.69 -0.91
C GLY A 390 -15.58 -13.72 -2.02
N PRO A 391 -14.57 -14.07 -2.83
CA PRO A 391 -14.16 -13.28 -3.99
C PRO A 391 -15.17 -13.31 -5.14
N GLU A 392 -16.02 -14.33 -5.20
CA GLU A 392 -17.07 -14.52 -6.21
C GLU A 392 -18.40 -13.92 -5.74
N LEU A 393 -19.09 -13.19 -6.64
CA LEU A 393 -20.42 -12.66 -6.36
C LEU A 393 -21.50 -13.76 -6.47
N PRO A 394 -22.42 -13.90 -5.50
CA PRO A 394 -23.52 -14.86 -5.55
C PRO A 394 -24.37 -14.75 -6.83
N ASP A 395 -24.82 -15.88 -7.37
CA ASP A 395 -25.67 -15.93 -8.58
C ASP A 395 -27.02 -15.21 -8.43
N LYS A 396 -27.45 -14.95 -7.19
CA LYS A 396 -28.75 -14.37 -6.84
C LYS A 396 -28.57 -13.01 -6.18
N ALA A 397 -29.57 -12.14 -6.34
CA ALA A 397 -29.57 -10.83 -5.72
C ALA A 397 -29.61 -10.94 -4.18
N VAL A 398 -28.80 -10.13 -3.49
CA VAL A 398 -28.80 -10.06 -2.01
C VAL A 398 -30.22 -9.82 -1.48
N PHE A 399 -30.97 -8.94 -2.15
CA PHE A 399 -32.38 -8.67 -1.89
C PHE A 399 -33.20 -8.68 -3.20
N PRO A 400 -34.46 -9.17 -3.20
CA PRO A 400 -35.34 -9.08 -4.35
C PRO A 400 -35.74 -7.62 -4.63
N GLN A 401 -35.83 -7.22 -5.91
CA GLN A 401 -36.18 -5.85 -6.31
C GLN A 401 -37.48 -5.33 -5.65
N ALA A 402 -38.47 -6.21 -5.47
CA ALA A 402 -39.75 -5.89 -4.84
C ALA A 402 -39.66 -5.54 -3.34
N SER A 403 -38.55 -5.86 -2.66
CA SER A 403 -38.29 -5.46 -1.27
C SER A 403 -37.60 -4.11 -1.13
N ILE A 404 -37.04 -3.57 -2.22
CA ILE A 404 -36.35 -2.28 -2.20
C ILE A 404 -37.38 -1.13 -2.30
N PRO A 405 -37.49 -0.23 -1.31
CA PRO A 405 -38.48 0.85 -1.35
C PRO A 405 -38.24 1.83 -2.50
N GLN A 406 -39.30 2.23 -3.20
CA GLN A 406 -39.20 3.19 -4.31
C GLN A 406 -38.61 4.54 -3.88
N ASP A 407 -38.89 4.99 -2.65
CA ASP A 407 -38.28 6.19 -2.05
C ASP A 407 -36.75 6.06 -1.95
N PHE A 408 -36.24 4.91 -1.49
CA PHE A 408 -34.81 4.63 -1.48
C PHE A 408 -34.22 4.64 -2.89
N LEU A 409 -34.86 3.97 -3.86
CA LEU A 409 -34.41 3.98 -5.26
C LEU A 409 -34.39 5.39 -5.87
N ASP A 410 -35.38 6.22 -5.53
CA ASP A 410 -35.47 7.60 -6.00
C ASP A 410 -34.47 8.54 -5.32
N GLN A 411 -34.01 8.22 -4.11
CA GLN A 411 -32.90 8.91 -3.46
C GLN A 411 -31.55 8.44 -4.04
N LEU A 412 -31.36 7.14 -4.23
CA LEU A 412 -30.16 6.57 -4.83
C LEU A 412 -29.97 7.04 -6.28
N TYR A 413 -31.03 7.12 -7.09
CA TYR A 413 -30.98 7.68 -8.45
C TYR A 413 -30.52 9.15 -8.46
N LYS A 414 -31.00 9.98 -7.52
CA LYS A 414 -30.56 11.39 -7.38
C LYS A 414 -29.08 11.47 -6.99
N CYS A 415 -28.64 10.60 -6.07
CA CYS A 415 -27.23 10.47 -5.68
C CYS A 415 -26.36 10.07 -6.87
N ALA A 416 -26.74 9.03 -7.60
CA ALA A 416 -26.04 8.51 -8.76
C ALA A 416 -25.94 9.55 -9.89
N SER A 417 -27.03 10.26 -10.21
CA SER A 417 -26.99 11.35 -11.20
C SER A 417 -26.06 12.47 -10.76
N LEU A 418 -26.13 12.93 -9.51
CA LEU A 418 -25.25 14.01 -9.02
C LEU A 418 -23.76 13.71 -9.25
N PHE A 419 -23.30 12.50 -8.92
CA PHE A 419 -21.90 12.13 -9.13
C PHE A 419 -21.55 11.84 -10.59
N LYS A 420 -22.50 11.28 -11.38
CA LYS A 420 -22.37 11.13 -12.84
C LYS A 420 -22.19 12.47 -13.53
N ASP A 421 -23.05 13.44 -13.23
CA ASP A 421 -23.07 14.77 -13.84
C ASP A 421 -21.80 15.55 -13.47
N LEU A 422 -21.37 15.49 -12.20
CA LEU A 422 -20.09 16.07 -11.76
C LEU A 422 -18.87 15.43 -12.45
N GLN A 423 -18.89 14.13 -12.73
CA GLN A 423 -17.79 13.45 -13.44
C GLN A 423 -17.79 13.79 -14.93
N THR A 424 -18.97 13.80 -15.58
CA THR A 424 -19.15 14.16 -16.99
C THR A 424 -18.70 15.59 -17.28
N ASP A 425 -19.16 16.57 -16.48
CA ASP A 425 -18.73 17.98 -16.54
C ASP A 425 -17.19 18.08 -16.63
N VAL A 426 -16.50 17.29 -15.81
CA VAL A 426 -15.04 17.32 -15.68
C VAL A 426 -14.36 16.63 -16.85
N ILE A 427 -14.82 15.45 -17.27
CA ILE A 427 -14.24 14.73 -18.41
C ILE A 427 -14.35 15.58 -19.68
N GLU A 428 -15.54 16.10 -19.99
CA GLU A 428 -15.75 16.90 -21.20
C GLU A 428 -15.00 18.23 -21.15
N THR A 429 -14.89 18.87 -19.98
CA THR A 429 -14.05 20.07 -19.81
C THR A 429 -12.57 19.78 -20.10
N ASN A 430 -12.03 18.64 -19.66
CA ASN A 430 -10.64 18.28 -19.94
C ASN A 430 -10.45 17.97 -21.44
N ILE A 431 -11.38 17.23 -22.08
CA ILE A 431 -11.33 16.95 -23.52
C ILE A 431 -11.27 18.26 -24.32
N GLN A 432 -12.23 19.18 -24.08
CA GLN A 432 -12.28 20.46 -24.78
C GLN A 432 -11.04 21.34 -24.57
N MET A 433 -10.43 21.29 -23.37
CA MET A 433 -9.20 22.05 -23.04
C MET A 433 -7.92 21.37 -23.55
N TYR A 434 -7.96 20.07 -23.83
CA TYR A 434 -6.87 19.33 -24.48
C TYR A 434 -6.86 19.62 -25.97
N GLU A 435 -7.99 19.38 -26.65
CA GLU A 435 -8.13 19.48 -28.12
C GLU A 435 -7.92 20.91 -28.64
N ARG A 436 -8.45 21.93 -27.94
CA ARG A 436 -8.33 23.34 -28.35
C ARG A 436 -7.02 23.99 -27.91
N GLY A 437 -6.25 23.33 -27.05
CA GLY A 437 -5.20 23.96 -26.27
C GLY A 437 -5.74 24.98 -25.25
N ARG A 438 -4.84 25.54 -24.44
CA ARG A 438 -5.17 26.50 -23.37
C ARG A 438 -4.50 27.84 -23.65
N ILE A 439 -5.25 28.94 -23.52
CA ILE A 439 -4.69 30.29 -23.67
C ILE A 439 -4.19 30.84 -22.33
N HIS A 440 -3.24 31.77 -22.36
CA HIS A 440 -2.55 32.29 -21.17
C HIS A 440 -3.50 32.80 -20.07
N SER A 441 -4.64 33.41 -20.42
CA SER A 441 -5.63 33.88 -19.44
C SER A 441 -6.40 32.73 -18.78
N GLN A 442 -6.65 31.61 -19.47
CA GLN A 442 -7.20 30.39 -18.87
C GLN A 442 -6.21 29.76 -17.90
N ASP A 443 -4.94 29.59 -18.31
CA ASP A 443 -3.87 29.06 -17.44
C ASP A 443 -3.70 29.91 -16.16
N TYR A 444 -3.75 31.24 -16.30
CA TYR A 444 -3.74 32.16 -15.16
C TYR A 444 -4.95 31.94 -14.22
N LYS A 445 -6.16 31.83 -14.77
CA LYS A 445 -7.39 31.58 -13.97
C LYS A 445 -7.36 30.21 -13.28
N ILE A 446 -6.91 29.15 -13.96
CA ILE A 446 -6.75 27.81 -13.38
C ILE A 446 -5.74 27.84 -12.23
N LYS A 447 -4.57 28.48 -12.44
CA LYS A 447 -3.54 28.62 -11.41
C LYS A 447 -4.02 29.44 -10.21
N ARG A 448 -4.84 30.48 -10.43
CA ARG A 448 -5.45 31.27 -9.34
C ARG A 448 -6.46 30.46 -8.54
N LEU A 449 -7.37 29.74 -9.21
CA LEU A 449 -8.36 28.87 -8.55
C LEU A 449 -7.69 27.76 -7.72
N ARG A 450 -6.63 27.15 -8.27
CA ARG A 450 -5.79 26.15 -7.57
C ARG A 450 -5.23 26.68 -6.24
N TYR A 451 -4.74 27.93 -6.20
CA TYR A 451 -4.31 28.55 -4.94
C TYR A 451 -5.47 28.87 -4.00
N LEU A 452 -6.62 29.33 -4.51
CA LEU A 452 -7.79 29.65 -3.66
C LEU A 452 -8.37 28.39 -3.00
N ILE A 453 -8.46 27.29 -3.73
CA ILE A 453 -8.85 25.97 -3.18
C ILE A 453 -7.85 25.47 -2.14
N ALA A 454 -6.55 25.71 -2.36
CA ALA A 454 -5.50 25.34 -1.41
C ALA A 454 -5.32 26.34 -0.24
N ASN A 455 -5.92 27.54 -0.28
CA ASN A 455 -6.16 28.38 0.89
C ASN A 455 -7.33 27.79 1.69
N HIS A 456 -8.48 27.66 1.03
CA HIS A 456 -9.73 27.23 1.66
C HIS A 456 -9.64 25.85 2.32
N PHE A 457 -8.87 24.91 1.75
CA PHE A 457 -8.57 23.62 2.40
C PHE A 457 -7.86 23.79 3.74
N MET A 458 -6.85 24.66 3.81
CA MET A 458 -6.05 24.90 5.02
C MET A 458 -6.87 25.64 6.08
N GLU A 459 -7.65 26.63 5.63
CA GLU A 459 -8.51 27.49 6.46
C GLU A 459 -9.70 26.71 7.04
N THR A 460 -10.38 25.90 6.24
CA THR A 460 -11.60 25.16 6.65
C THR A 460 -11.30 23.95 7.52
N TYR A 461 -10.12 23.33 7.36
CA TYR A 461 -9.76 22.10 8.07
C TYR A 461 -8.74 22.29 9.20
N GLU A 462 -8.23 23.51 9.38
CA GLU A 462 -7.47 23.97 10.56
C GLU A 462 -6.24 23.09 10.86
N ILE A 463 -5.56 22.64 9.81
CA ILE A 463 -4.48 21.65 9.92
C ILE A 463 -3.19 22.34 10.40
N VAL A 464 -2.53 21.77 11.41
CA VAL A 464 -1.31 22.31 12.03
C VAL A 464 -0.19 21.25 12.01
N LYS A 465 1.07 21.69 11.93
CA LYS A 465 2.22 20.77 12.01
C LYS A 465 2.27 20.09 13.38
N LEU A 466 2.29 18.76 13.40
CA LEU A 466 2.59 17.98 14.60
C LEU A 466 4.10 17.89 14.85
N PRO A 467 4.54 17.72 16.11
CA PRO A 467 5.89 17.27 16.42
C PRO A 467 6.06 15.78 16.08
N GLU A 468 7.28 15.36 15.74
CA GLU A 468 7.58 13.96 15.40
C GLU A 468 7.34 12.97 16.57
N SER A 469 7.19 13.47 17.81
CA SER A 469 6.78 12.70 18.99
C SER A 469 5.28 12.35 19.04
N ASP A 470 4.44 13.01 18.23
CA ASP A 470 3.01 12.72 18.10
C ASP A 470 2.65 12.00 16.79
N GLU A 471 3.63 11.76 15.92
CA GLU A 471 3.53 10.90 14.74
C GLU A 471 3.57 9.41 15.15
N VAL A 472 3.00 8.50 14.34
CA VAL A 472 2.82 7.09 14.73
C VAL A 472 4.14 6.31 14.71
N VAL A 473 4.99 6.64 13.74
CA VAL A 473 6.29 6.01 13.45
C VAL A 473 7.41 7.05 13.45
N GLY A 474 7.07 8.29 13.07
CA GLY A 474 7.99 9.40 12.92
C GLY A 474 8.48 9.53 11.48
N LYS A 475 8.25 10.70 10.88
CA LYS A 475 8.57 11.01 9.49
C LYS A 475 10.03 10.80 9.13
N SER A 476 10.96 11.07 10.04
CA SER A 476 12.39 10.85 9.84
C SER A 476 12.72 9.36 9.79
N LYS A 477 12.01 8.52 10.55
CA LYS A 477 12.12 7.06 10.49
C LYS A 477 11.51 6.50 9.20
N LEU A 478 10.33 6.99 8.78
CA LEU A 478 9.72 6.61 7.51
C LEU A 478 10.56 7.01 6.28
N LYS A 479 11.14 8.22 6.27
CA LYS A 479 12.07 8.68 5.21
C LYS A 479 13.32 7.79 5.07
N LYS A 480 13.76 7.17 6.17
CA LYS A 480 14.94 6.28 6.23
C LYS A 480 14.62 4.81 5.98
N THR A 481 13.34 4.43 6.06
CA THR A 481 12.90 3.06 5.73
C THR A 481 12.86 2.94 4.21
N MET A 482 13.54 1.95 3.64
CA MET A 482 13.56 1.77 2.19
C MET A 482 12.39 0.89 1.72
N THR A 483 11.63 1.39 0.75
CA THR A 483 10.70 0.58 -0.03
C THR A 483 11.49 -0.25 -1.03
N LEU A 484 11.56 -1.56 -0.80
CA LEU A 484 12.36 -2.45 -1.62
C LEU A 484 11.58 -2.91 -2.87
N ASN A 485 12.27 -2.90 -4.02
CA ASN A 485 11.78 -3.32 -5.34
C ASN A 485 10.47 -2.62 -5.80
N MET A 486 10.43 -1.29 -5.66
CA MET A 486 9.37 -0.42 -6.19
C MET A 486 9.41 -0.28 -7.72
N ASP A 487 9.05 -1.34 -8.44
CA ASP A 487 8.72 -1.22 -9.86
C ASP A 487 7.49 -0.30 -10.02
N PRO A 488 7.59 0.82 -10.76
CA PRO A 488 6.43 1.66 -11.06
C PRO A 488 5.46 0.91 -11.98
N ARG A 489 4.15 1.13 -11.82
CA ARG A 489 3.15 0.58 -12.74
C ARG A 489 3.42 1.11 -14.16
N ALA A 490 3.46 0.22 -15.14
CA ALA A 490 3.78 0.53 -16.53
C ALA A 490 2.59 1.21 -17.24
N GLU A 491 2.39 2.51 -17.00
CA GLU A 491 1.39 3.36 -17.66
C GLU A 491 1.79 3.67 -19.12
N GLU A 492 1.96 2.64 -19.96
CA GLU A 492 2.36 2.78 -21.36
C GLU A 492 1.16 2.71 -22.34
N GLY A 493 1.23 3.54 -23.39
CA GLY A 493 0.24 3.59 -24.47
C GLY A 493 -1.10 4.27 -24.12
N SER A 494 -2.05 4.15 -25.05
CA SER A 494 -3.49 4.35 -24.85
C SER A 494 -4.17 3.06 -24.35
N PHE A 495 -5.47 3.10 -24.05
CA PHE A 495 -6.25 1.88 -23.80
C PHE A 495 -6.29 0.97 -25.04
N ALA A 496 -6.44 1.57 -26.22
CA ALA A 496 -6.39 0.84 -27.49
C ALA A 496 -5.04 0.12 -27.73
N ASP A 497 -3.91 0.70 -27.30
CA ASP A 497 -2.59 0.06 -27.42
C ASP A 497 -2.43 -1.15 -26.50
N ARG A 498 -2.92 -1.10 -25.26
CA ARG A 498 -2.92 -2.27 -24.35
C ARG A 498 -3.81 -3.39 -24.87
N ARG A 499 -5.04 -3.04 -25.30
CA ARG A 499 -5.96 -3.97 -25.97
C ARG A 499 -5.38 -4.56 -27.26
N LYS A 500 -4.47 -3.86 -27.94
CA LYS A 500 -3.71 -4.42 -29.08
C LYS A 500 -2.60 -5.36 -28.59
N LYS A 501 -1.83 -5.00 -27.55
CA LYS A 501 -0.77 -5.83 -26.95
C LYS A 501 -1.32 -7.18 -26.43
N SER A 502 -2.54 -7.21 -25.88
CA SER A 502 -3.20 -8.46 -25.45
C SER A 502 -3.70 -9.35 -26.61
N THR A 503 -3.68 -8.87 -27.86
CA THR A 503 -4.01 -9.65 -29.07
C THR A 503 -2.80 -10.08 -29.90
N LEU A 504 -1.57 -9.85 -29.43
CA LEU A 504 -0.34 -10.31 -30.09
C LEU A 504 -0.25 -11.85 -30.08
N LYS A 505 0.40 -12.41 -31.10
CA LYS A 505 0.71 -13.85 -31.13
C LYS A 505 1.81 -14.19 -30.13
N PRO A 506 1.91 -15.45 -29.67
CA PRO A 506 2.92 -15.87 -28.69
C PRO A 506 4.37 -15.47 -29.04
N LEU A 507 4.80 -15.66 -30.29
CA LEU A 507 6.15 -15.25 -30.73
C LEU A 507 6.35 -13.73 -30.73
N GLU A 508 5.34 -12.96 -31.14
CA GLU A 508 5.38 -11.49 -31.16
C GLU A 508 5.44 -10.93 -29.73
N LEU A 509 4.70 -11.53 -28.80
CA LEU A 509 4.72 -11.19 -27.39
C LEU A 509 6.06 -11.56 -26.72
N LEU A 510 6.65 -12.71 -27.05
CA LEU A 510 7.99 -13.10 -26.58
C LEU A 510 9.07 -12.10 -27.03
N THR A 511 9.03 -11.59 -28.26
CA THR A 511 9.96 -10.52 -28.71
C THR A 511 9.81 -9.25 -27.87
N VAL A 512 8.57 -8.78 -27.66
CA VAL A 512 8.32 -7.59 -26.83
C VAL A 512 8.76 -7.80 -25.37
N LEU A 513 8.62 -9.02 -24.84
CA LEU A 513 9.10 -9.38 -23.51
C LEU A 513 10.64 -9.46 -23.45
N ASN A 514 11.33 -9.82 -24.54
CA ASN A 514 12.80 -9.76 -24.63
C ASN A 514 13.29 -8.32 -24.65
N GLU A 515 12.72 -7.46 -25.50
CA GLU A 515 13.02 -6.02 -25.53
C GLU A 515 12.80 -5.38 -24.14
N GLU A 516 11.72 -5.77 -23.45
CA GLU A 516 11.43 -5.32 -22.09
C GLU A 516 12.49 -5.81 -21.08
N LEU A 517 12.96 -7.05 -21.20
CA LEU A 517 14.00 -7.66 -20.38
C LEU A 517 15.38 -7.04 -20.60
N ASP A 518 15.75 -6.80 -21.87
CA ASP A 518 17.01 -6.18 -22.28
C ASP A 518 17.11 -4.75 -21.77
N SER A 519 15.98 -4.01 -21.74
CA SER A 519 15.89 -2.66 -21.18
C SER A 519 16.29 -2.59 -19.69
N MET A 520 16.21 -3.71 -18.95
CA MET A 520 16.52 -3.75 -17.52
C MET A 520 18.02 -3.78 -17.26
N ARG A 521 18.52 -2.71 -16.64
CA ARG A 521 19.90 -2.60 -16.14
C ARG A 521 20.05 -3.31 -14.80
N VAL A 522 20.26 -4.62 -14.87
CA VAL A 522 20.78 -5.42 -13.76
C VAL A 522 22.29 -5.55 -13.94
N VAL A 523 23.08 -5.26 -12.91
CA VAL A 523 24.55 -5.34 -12.95
C VAL A 523 25.06 -5.78 -11.58
N TRP A 524 26.03 -6.67 -11.55
CA TRP A 524 26.70 -7.09 -10.32
C TRP A 524 27.32 -5.87 -9.60
N PRO A 525 26.96 -5.59 -8.33
CA PRO A 525 27.20 -4.28 -7.74
C PRO A 525 28.55 -4.15 -7.03
N PHE A 526 29.39 -5.20 -7.09
CA PHE A 526 30.72 -5.27 -6.48
C PHE A 526 31.84 -5.22 -7.53
N GLY A 527 31.53 -4.71 -8.73
CA GLY A 527 32.50 -4.50 -9.82
C GLY A 527 33.13 -5.80 -10.31
N ASP A 528 34.45 -5.87 -10.24
CA ASP A 528 35.25 -7.00 -10.71
C ASP A 528 35.41 -8.12 -9.64
N GLU A 529 34.82 -7.98 -8.45
CA GLU A 529 34.75 -9.06 -7.45
C GLU A 529 33.86 -10.20 -7.95
N ASP A 530 34.41 -11.30 -8.49
CA ASP A 530 33.59 -12.44 -8.96
C ASP A 530 32.92 -13.25 -7.81
N VAL A 531 33.33 -13.04 -6.57
CA VAL A 531 32.67 -13.55 -5.36
C VAL A 531 32.64 -12.44 -4.32
N LYS A 532 31.48 -12.12 -3.73
CA LYS A 532 31.40 -11.19 -2.60
C LYS A 532 31.46 -11.95 -1.27
N HIS A 533 32.55 -11.77 -0.54
CA HIS A 533 32.81 -12.41 0.75
C HIS A 533 32.25 -11.59 1.92
N LEU A 534 31.71 -12.29 2.93
CA LEU A 534 31.07 -11.73 4.12
C LEU A 534 31.38 -12.59 5.37
N GLU A 535 31.73 -11.95 6.48
CA GLU A 535 31.82 -12.59 7.80
C GLU A 535 30.57 -12.28 8.64
N PHE A 536 30.13 -13.23 9.47
CA PHE A 536 28.97 -13.08 10.37
C PHE A 536 29.28 -13.56 11.79
N PRO A 537 28.63 -12.98 12.83
CA PRO A 537 28.81 -13.41 14.22
C PRO A 537 28.29 -14.84 14.44
N THR A 538 28.86 -15.55 15.42
CA THR A 538 28.57 -16.97 15.72
C THR A 538 27.19 -17.26 16.33
N CYS A 539 26.34 -16.24 16.47
CA CYS A 539 25.00 -16.35 17.02
C CYS A 539 24.10 -15.26 16.44
N VAL A 540 22.97 -15.67 15.87
CA VAL A 540 21.81 -14.83 15.60
C VAL A 540 20.69 -15.15 16.59
N LYS A 541 19.70 -14.28 16.70
CA LYS A 541 18.52 -14.37 17.59
C LYS A 541 17.29 -13.91 16.84
N GLY A 542 16.11 -13.96 17.46
CA GLY A 542 14.87 -13.46 16.83
C GLY A 542 14.22 -14.43 15.84
N PHE A 543 14.64 -15.70 15.85
CA PHE A 543 13.97 -16.78 15.12
C PHE A 543 12.45 -16.76 15.39
N LYS A 544 11.65 -16.89 14.33
CA LYS A 544 10.20 -16.98 14.41
C LYS A 544 9.69 -17.79 13.23
N ILE A 545 9.14 -18.98 13.51
CA ILE A 545 8.38 -19.74 12.52
C ILE A 545 7.14 -18.92 12.15
N GLN A 546 7.02 -18.54 10.88
CA GLN A 546 5.78 -17.99 10.32
C GLN A 546 5.14 -19.06 9.44
N ILE A 547 3.87 -19.38 9.71
CA ILE A 547 3.08 -20.36 8.96
C ILE A 547 2.09 -19.59 8.08
N GLY A 548 1.74 -20.14 6.91
CA GLY A 548 0.69 -19.62 6.03
C GLY A 548 0.39 -20.57 4.86
N GLN A 549 -0.30 -20.08 3.83
CA GLN A 549 -0.62 -20.84 2.61
C GLN A 549 0.66 -21.17 1.81
N PRO A 550 0.76 -22.33 1.15
CA PRO A 550 1.89 -22.65 0.26
C PRO A 550 2.03 -21.68 -0.94
N VAL A 551 3.21 -21.10 -1.11
CA VAL A 551 3.59 -20.28 -2.28
C VAL A 551 3.83 -21.20 -3.48
N LYS A 552 2.75 -21.57 -4.18
CA LYS A 552 2.81 -22.42 -5.39
C LYS A 552 3.60 -21.77 -6.53
N THR A 553 3.46 -20.44 -6.67
CA THR A 553 4.13 -19.63 -7.68
C THR A 553 4.62 -18.34 -7.06
N VAL A 554 5.91 -18.02 -7.23
CA VAL A 554 6.47 -16.73 -6.79
C VAL A 554 6.03 -15.62 -7.75
N HIS A 555 5.01 -14.86 -7.37
CA HIS A 555 4.46 -13.71 -8.11
C HIS A 555 5.05 -12.36 -7.66
N SER A 556 5.53 -12.28 -6.43
CA SER A 556 6.29 -11.16 -5.88
C SER A 556 7.44 -11.68 -5.01
N SER A 557 8.42 -10.84 -4.71
CA SER A 557 9.43 -11.11 -3.70
C SER A 557 10.09 -9.81 -3.27
N LYS A 558 10.44 -9.69 -1.99
CA LYS A 558 11.35 -8.62 -1.55
C LYS A 558 12.79 -8.87 -2.02
N PHE A 559 13.10 -10.09 -2.46
CA PHE A 559 14.44 -10.52 -2.86
C PHE A 559 14.67 -10.51 -4.38
N CYS A 560 13.71 -10.03 -5.19
CA CYS A 560 13.88 -9.85 -6.64
C CYS A 560 12.95 -8.76 -7.21
N LEU A 561 13.40 -8.00 -8.23
CA LEU A 561 12.58 -7.04 -8.97
C LEU A 561 11.27 -7.68 -9.46
N GLY A 562 10.17 -6.98 -9.20
CA GLY A 562 8.82 -7.41 -9.55
C GLY A 562 8.59 -7.57 -11.04
N ARG A 563 9.17 -6.67 -11.84
CA ARG A 563 9.10 -6.70 -13.31
C ARG A 563 9.82 -7.92 -13.89
N LEU A 564 10.94 -8.35 -13.30
CA LEU A 564 11.61 -9.59 -13.68
C LEU A 564 10.74 -10.83 -13.39
N LEU A 565 10.16 -10.91 -12.19
CA LEU A 565 9.24 -12.01 -11.82
C LEU A 565 8.00 -12.02 -12.73
N ARG A 566 7.45 -10.85 -13.08
CA ARG A 566 6.34 -10.71 -14.04
C ARG A 566 6.69 -11.28 -15.41
N ILE A 567 7.80 -10.84 -16.00
CA ILE A 567 8.22 -11.34 -17.33
C ILE A 567 8.51 -12.84 -17.24
N ARG A 568 9.21 -13.33 -16.21
CA ARG A 568 9.49 -14.75 -16.03
C ARG A 568 8.22 -15.59 -16.07
N ASN A 569 7.23 -15.24 -15.26
CA ASN A 569 6.00 -16.04 -15.15
C ASN A 569 5.18 -15.96 -16.46
N GLN A 570 5.19 -14.81 -17.16
CA GLN A 570 4.55 -14.68 -18.48
C GLN A 570 5.25 -15.51 -19.57
N VAL A 571 6.58 -15.44 -19.65
CA VAL A 571 7.40 -16.20 -20.61
C VAL A 571 7.26 -17.70 -20.40
N ARG A 572 7.29 -18.17 -19.14
CA ARG A 572 7.14 -19.59 -18.81
C ARG A 572 5.72 -20.11 -19.06
N GLU A 573 4.68 -19.31 -18.84
CA GLU A 573 3.30 -19.66 -19.20
C GLU A 573 3.14 -19.82 -20.72
N ILE A 574 3.65 -18.86 -21.51
CA ILE A 574 3.68 -18.95 -22.98
C ILE A 574 4.45 -20.20 -23.42
N ALA A 575 5.62 -20.46 -22.82
CA ALA A 575 6.47 -21.61 -23.13
C ALA A 575 5.75 -22.96 -22.90
N ARG A 576 4.99 -23.09 -21.80
CA ARG A 576 4.14 -24.26 -21.53
C ARG A 576 3.01 -24.36 -22.54
N ARG A 577 2.14 -23.35 -22.57
CA ARG A 577 0.82 -23.41 -23.23
C ARG A 577 0.94 -23.49 -24.76
N ASP A 578 1.83 -22.67 -25.33
CA ASP A 578 1.88 -22.47 -26.79
C ASP A 578 3.01 -23.26 -27.46
N PHE A 579 4.01 -23.74 -26.69
CA PHE A 579 5.21 -24.41 -27.23
C PHE A 579 5.55 -25.77 -26.58
N GLN A 580 4.74 -26.25 -25.62
CA GLN A 580 4.95 -27.52 -24.91
C GLN A 580 6.36 -27.66 -24.30
N PHE A 581 6.96 -26.55 -23.88
CA PHE A 581 8.30 -26.53 -23.28
C PHE A 581 8.23 -27.05 -21.84
N SER A 582 8.34 -28.38 -21.67
CA SER A 582 8.61 -28.97 -20.36
C SER A 582 10.07 -28.77 -19.98
N PRO A 583 10.40 -28.19 -18.81
CA PRO A 583 11.74 -28.23 -18.27
C PRO A 583 12.02 -29.64 -17.71
N SER A 584 12.61 -30.50 -18.55
CA SER A 584 13.30 -31.75 -18.21
C SER A 584 12.71 -32.60 -17.06
N THR A 585 11.40 -32.88 -17.09
CA THR A 585 10.76 -33.85 -16.18
C THR A 585 11.09 -35.30 -16.53
N GLU A 586 12.31 -35.76 -16.21
CA GLU A 586 12.60 -37.20 -16.09
C GLU A 586 12.02 -37.74 -14.78
N ASN A 587 10.78 -38.23 -14.87
CA ASN A 587 10.07 -38.89 -13.77
C ASN A 587 10.68 -40.28 -13.48
N ASP A 588 11.81 -40.34 -12.76
CA ASP A 588 12.15 -41.38 -11.77
C ASP A 588 13.57 -41.18 -11.18
N ILE A 589 13.71 -40.25 -10.23
CA ILE A 589 14.90 -40.17 -9.37
C ILE A 589 14.46 -40.09 -7.90
N SER A 590 14.43 -41.23 -7.23
CA SER A 590 14.20 -41.30 -5.78
C SER A 590 15.23 -40.47 -5.01
N CYS A 591 14.83 -39.83 -3.90
CA CYS A 591 15.69 -39.01 -3.04
C CYS A 591 16.88 -39.79 -2.45
N LYS A 592 17.96 -39.87 -3.22
CA LYS A 592 19.29 -40.35 -2.83
C LYS A 592 20.34 -39.47 -3.47
N ASN A 593 20.68 -38.38 -2.79
CA ASN A 593 21.87 -37.60 -3.12
C ASN A 593 23.11 -38.45 -2.80
N THR A 594 23.59 -39.23 -3.76
CA THR A 594 24.80 -40.03 -3.59
C THR A 594 26.02 -39.12 -3.47
N VAL A 595 26.88 -39.43 -2.48
CA VAL A 595 28.15 -38.74 -2.26
C VAL A 595 28.93 -38.63 -3.58
N ALA A 596 29.31 -37.41 -3.95
CA ALA A 596 29.66 -37.05 -5.32
C ALA A 596 30.96 -37.70 -5.84
N SER A 597 30.84 -38.91 -6.39
CA SER A 597 31.99 -39.74 -6.79
C SER A 597 32.07 -40.06 -8.30
N GLU A 598 30.96 -40.34 -9.01
CA GLU A 598 31.01 -41.11 -10.27
C GLU A 598 30.39 -40.48 -11.54
N ARG A 599 30.08 -39.17 -11.57
CA ARG A 599 29.83 -38.44 -12.83
C ARG A 599 30.53 -37.08 -12.83
N LEU A 600 31.63 -36.99 -13.57
CA LEU A 600 32.42 -35.75 -13.75
C LEU A 600 31.89 -34.90 -14.92
N ASP A 601 31.20 -35.53 -15.88
CA ASP A 601 30.92 -34.96 -17.21
C ASP A 601 29.76 -33.94 -17.24
N LEU A 602 29.10 -33.73 -16.10
CA LEU A 602 28.02 -32.76 -15.90
C LEU A 602 28.38 -31.69 -14.85
N GLU A 603 29.62 -31.67 -14.37
CA GLU A 603 30.05 -30.70 -13.36
C GLU A 603 30.37 -29.34 -14.00
N SER A 604 29.80 -28.25 -13.48
CA SER A 604 29.94 -26.94 -14.11
C SER A 604 31.32 -26.31 -13.91
N GLU A 605 31.67 -25.34 -14.76
CA GLU A 605 32.96 -24.66 -14.72
C GLU A 605 33.24 -24.02 -13.35
N LEU A 606 32.22 -23.41 -12.72
CA LEU A 606 32.33 -22.85 -11.36
C LEU A 606 32.67 -23.94 -10.32
N SER A 607 31.96 -25.07 -10.34
CA SER A 607 32.22 -26.17 -9.40
C SER A 607 33.60 -26.80 -9.63
N GLN A 608 34.01 -26.95 -10.89
CA GLN A 608 35.36 -27.40 -11.25
C GLN A 608 36.47 -26.42 -10.85
N GLN A 609 36.21 -25.10 -10.83
CA GLN A 609 37.14 -24.09 -10.32
C GLN A 609 37.22 -24.15 -8.78
N LEU A 610 36.08 -24.21 -8.09
CA LEU A 610 36.02 -24.29 -6.64
C LEU A 610 36.65 -25.59 -6.11
N ARG A 611 36.48 -26.74 -6.79
CA ARG A 611 37.18 -28.00 -6.46
C ARG A 611 38.69 -27.99 -6.76
N LYS A 612 39.23 -26.97 -7.43
CA LYS A 612 40.68 -26.73 -7.59
C LYS A 612 41.21 -25.80 -6.50
N ALA A 613 40.39 -24.84 -6.05
CA ALA A 613 40.72 -23.95 -4.93
C ALA A 613 40.62 -24.66 -3.55
N TYR A 614 39.61 -25.52 -3.38
CA TYR A 614 39.33 -26.24 -2.13
C TYR A 614 39.46 -27.76 -2.35
N PRO A 615 40.32 -28.48 -1.60
CA PRO A 615 40.51 -29.91 -1.76
C PRO A 615 39.22 -30.72 -1.59
N LYS A 616 39.04 -31.79 -2.39
CA LYS A 616 37.83 -32.65 -2.41
C LYS A 616 37.36 -33.11 -1.03
N ASN A 617 38.26 -33.34 -0.08
CA ASN A 617 37.94 -33.81 1.27
C ASN A 617 37.51 -32.68 2.23
N LYS A 618 37.13 -31.50 1.71
CA LYS A 618 36.68 -30.32 2.48
C LYS A 618 35.52 -29.56 1.82
N LEU A 619 34.87 -30.08 0.77
CA LEU A 619 33.80 -29.36 0.07
C LEU A 619 32.59 -30.27 -0.26
N ILE A 620 31.50 -30.07 0.47
CA ILE A 620 30.18 -30.63 0.14
C ILE A 620 29.53 -29.73 -0.93
N ILE A 621 28.85 -30.31 -1.91
CA ILE A 621 28.12 -29.57 -2.96
C ILE A 621 26.69 -30.11 -3.04
N LEU A 622 25.72 -29.22 -2.86
CA LEU A 622 24.29 -29.47 -3.09
C LEU A 622 23.84 -28.66 -4.30
N ASN A 623 23.15 -29.29 -5.26
CA ASN A 623 22.83 -28.68 -6.56
C ASN A 623 21.32 -28.70 -6.83
N TYR A 624 20.75 -27.51 -7.00
CA TYR A 624 19.31 -27.27 -7.12
C TYR A 624 18.91 -26.63 -8.46
N LYS A 625 19.86 -26.43 -9.39
CA LYS A 625 19.70 -25.67 -10.65
C LYS A 625 18.39 -25.97 -11.39
N GLU A 626 18.10 -27.24 -11.62
CA GLU A 626 16.86 -27.66 -12.31
C GLU A 626 15.72 -27.93 -11.32
N LYS A 627 16.01 -28.58 -10.19
CA LYS A 627 14.99 -29.03 -9.21
C LYS A 627 14.14 -27.87 -8.67
N LEU A 628 14.77 -26.87 -8.03
CA LEU A 628 14.04 -25.88 -7.23
C LEU A 628 13.55 -24.68 -8.07
N TRP A 629 14.21 -24.40 -9.20
CA TRP A 629 13.77 -23.34 -10.13
C TRP A 629 12.58 -23.71 -11.00
N THR A 630 12.23 -25.00 -11.11
CA THR A 630 11.10 -25.49 -11.92
C THR A 630 9.86 -25.79 -11.08
N SER A 631 10.03 -26.25 -9.84
CA SER A 631 8.96 -26.43 -8.84
C SER A 631 8.30 -25.13 -8.39
N MET A 632 8.98 -23.99 -8.52
CA MET A 632 8.53 -22.63 -8.20
C MET A 632 7.28 -22.13 -8.97
N GLU A 633 6.60 -23.01 -9.70
CA GLU A 633 5.34 -22.76 -10.42
C GLU A 633 4.30 -23.89 -10.19
N GLY A 634 4.58 -24.83 -9.29
CA GLY A 634 3.70 -25.94 -8.90
C GLY A 634 4.43 -26.95 -8.02
N GLY A 635 4.03 -27.07 -6.75
CA GLY A 635 4.67 -27.96 -5.77
C GLY A 635 5.95 -27.38 -5.15
N ASN A 636 6.13 -26.06 -5.15
CA ASN A 636 7.29 -25.38 -4.59
C ASN A 636 7.54 -25.78 -3.13
N GLU A 637 6.46 -25.91 -2.35
CA GLU A 637 6.47 -26.29 -0.94
C GLU A 637 7.03 -27.70 -0.67
N GLU A 638 7.02 -28.60 -1.65
CA GLU A 638 7.68 -29.90 -1.56
C GLU A 638 9.16 -29.81 -1.91
N ALA A 639 9.51 -29.03 -2.92
CA ALA A 639 10.90 -28.87 -3.32
C ALA A 639 11.71 -28.04 -2.31
N GLU A 640 11.14 -26.99 -1.73
CA GLU A 640 11.76 -26.20 -0.64
C GLU A 640 11.94 -27.05 0.62
N ARG A 641 10.95 -27.87 0.98
CA ARG A 641 11.03 -28.84 2.10
C ARG A 641 12.12 -29.88 1.89
N ASN A 642 12.17 -30.49 0.70
CA ASN A 642 13.19 -31.49 0.38
C ASN A 642 14.60 -30.85 0.34
N ALA A 643 14.71 -29.59 -0.12
CA ALA A 643 15.97 -28.85 -0.07
C ALA A 643 16.40 -28.48 1.36
N PHE A 644 15.46 -28.16 2.26
CA PHE A 644 15.72 -27.98 3.68
C PHE A 644 16.29 -29.25 4.31
N TRP A 645 15.68 -30.42 4.07
CA TRP A 645 16.19 -31.71 4.56
C TRP A 645 17.57 -32.07 3.98
N ASP A 646 17.79 -31.87 2.67
CA ASP A 646 19.10 -32.05 2.03
C ASP A 646 20.21 -31.18 2.69
N ILE A 647 19.87 -29.95 3.08
CA ILE A 647 20.80 -29.02 3.77
C ILE A 647 21.03 -29.46 5.22
N MET A 648 19.99 -29.90 5.93
CA MET A 648 20.09 -30.34 7.33
C MET A 648 20.94 -31.61 7.46
N ASP A 649 20.72 -32.64 6.62
CA ASP A 649 21.54 -33.86 6.61
C ASP A 649 23.00 -33.55 6.27
N ALA A 650 23.26 -32.67 5.30
CA ALA A 650 24.62 -32.24 4.99
C ALA A 650 25.33 -31.65 6.24
N ILE A 651 24.69 -30.72 6.96
CA ILE A 651 25.30 -30.02 8.10
C ILE A 651 25.44 -30.92 9.33
N ASP A 652 24.49 -31.82 9.59
CA ASP A 652 24.60 -32.77 10.72
C ASP A 652 25.73 -33.79 10.52
N ASN A 653 26.18 -34.01 9.28
CA ASN A 653 27.34 -34.84 8.94
C ASN A 653 28.66 -34.03 8.79
N MET A 654 28.66 -32.70 8.89
CA MET A 654 29.86 -31.86 8.67
C MET A 654 30.83 -31.84 9.84
N TRP A 655 32.12 -31.87 9.51
CA TRP A 655 33.24 -31.68 10.43
C TRP A 655 33.71 -30.23 10.42
N ARG A 656 34.43 -29.87 11.49
CA ARG A 656 34.99 -28.53 11.65
C ARG A 656 35.96 -28.20 10.49
N ASP A 657 35.90 -26.95 10.04
CA ASP A 657 36.70 -26.39 8.95
C ASP A 657 36.39 -27.04 7.56
N GLU A 658 35.24 -27.68 7.38
CA GLU A 658 34.70 -28.09 6.06
C GLU A 658 33.84 -26.99 5.43
N ASN A 659 33.66 -27.05 4.11
CA ASN A 659 32.95 -26.04 3.31
C ASN A 659 31.70 -26.65 2.66
N LEU A 660 30.67 -25.82 2.43
CA LEU A 660 29.42 -26.19 1.76
C LEU A 660 29.17 -25.25 0.57
N LEU A 661 28.80 -25.80 -0.58
CA LEU A 661 28.39 -25.04 -1.76
C LEU A 661 26.91 -25.32 -2.08
N LEU A 662 26.05 -24.30 -1.93
CA LEU A 662 24.68 -24.34 -2.41
C LEU A 662 24.65 -23.80 -3.85
N GLN A 663 24.67 -24.70 -4.82
CA GLN A 663 24.67 -24.35 -6.24
C GLN A 663 23.24 -24.28 -6.78
N GLY A 664 22.91 -23.17 -7.44
CA GLY A 664 21.61 -22.98 -8.08
C GLY A 664 20.41 -22.88 -7.13
N TYR A 665 20.62 -22.55 -5.85
CA TYR A 665 19.57 -22.50 -4.83
C TYR A 665 18.79 -21.15 -4.85
N PRO A 666 17.53 -21.08 -5.33
CA PRO A 666 16.76 -19.83 -5.43
C PRO A 666 16.47 -19.18 -4.08
N MET A 667 17.00 -17.97 -3.89
CA MET A 667 16.82 -17.17 -2.67
C MET A 667 15.61 -16.22 -2.80
N LEU A 668 14.50 -16.74 -3.33
CA LEU A 668 13.34 -15.92 -3.73
C LEU A 668 12.19 -15.87 -2.70
N THR A 669 12.16 -16.81 -1.75
CA THR A 669 11.19 -16.86 -0.65
C THR A 669 11.88 -16.57 0.68
N GLN A 670 11.14 -16.00 1.63
CA GLN A 670 11.60 -15.80 3.02
C GLN A 670 12.10 -17.09 3.68
N PHE A 671 11.54 -18.24 3.33
CA PHE A 671 12.01 -19.54 3.80
C PHE A 671 13.44 -19.83 3.32
N ASN A 672 13.68 -19.78 2.01
CA ASN A 672 15.01 -20.06 1.44
C ASN A 672 16.06 -19.01 1.83
N VAL A 673 15.68 -17.72 1.88
CA VAL A 673 16.57 -16.65 2.38
C VAL A 673 16.84 -16.82 3.88
N GLY A 674 15.83 -17.21 4.66
CA GLY A 674 15.98 -17.51 6.08
C GLY A 674 16.93 -18.67 6.34
N ILE A 675 16.89 -19.74 5.53
CA ILE A 675 17.85 -20.85 5.58
C ILE A 675 19.27 -20.31 5.32
N VAL A 676 19.49 -19.63 4.19
CA VAL A 676 20.82 -19.07 3.82
C VAL A 676 21.34 -18.13 4.91
N TYR A 677 20.49 -17.28 5.47
CA TYR A 677 20.84 -16.38 6.58
C TYR A 677 21.20 -17.16 7.86
N MET A 678 20.50 -18.24 8.21
CA MET A 678 20.93 -19.12 9.32
C MET A 678 22.30 -19.74 9.04
N LEU A 679 22.56 -20.21 7.82
CA LEU A 679 23.84 -20.82 7.46
C LEU A 679 25.00 -19.83 7.60
N CYS A 680 24.79 -18.54 7.27
CA CYS A 680 25.80 -17.50 7.44
C CYS A 680 26.42 -17.44 8.85
N HIS A 681 25.66 -17.74 9.91
CA HIS A 681 26.17 -17.72 11.27
C HIS A 681 26.93 -19.00 11.69
N LEU A 682 26.76 -20.11 10.96
CA LEU A 682 27.39 -21.42 11.25
C LEU A 682 28.80 -21.59 10.65
N PHE A 683 29.16 -20.75 9.69
CA PHE A 683 30.44 -20.79 8.97
C PHE A 683 31.29 -19.54 9.28
N ASP A 684 32.60 -19.64 9.12
CA ASP A 684 33.52 -18.52 9.37
C ASP A 684 33.36 -17.41 8.33
N GLU A 685 33.12 -17.76 7.07
CA GLU A 685 32.98 -16.83 5.94
C GLU A 685 31.93 -17.34 4.93
N VAL A 686 31.25 -16.42 4.23
CA VAL A 686 30.31 -16.73 3.15
C VAL A 686 30.61 -15.91 1.89
N GLY A 687 30.80 -16.60 0.77
CA GLY A 687 31.00 -16.02 -0.56
C GLY A 687 29.76 -16.16 -1.45
N PHE A 688 29.15 -15.02 -1.82
CA PHE A 688 28.11 -14.97 -2.85
C PHE A 688 28.76 -14.88 -4.23
N VAL A 689 28.61 -15.93 -5.05
CA VAL A 689 29.22 -15.99 -6.38
C VAL A 689 28.39 -15.19 -7.39
N LYS A 690 29.06 -14.32 -8.15
CA LYS A 690 28.52 -13.58 -9.28
C LYS A 690 27.95 -14.54 -10.33
N PRO A 691 26.65 -14.47 -10.67
CA PRO A 691 26.04 -15.39 -11.64
C PRO A 691 26.70 -15.32 -13.03
N VAL A 692 27.00 -16.50 -13.59
CA VAL A 692 27.46 -16.67 -14.97
C VAL A 692 26.42 -17.52 -15.70
N LYS A 693 25.59 -16.87 -16.53
CA LYS A 693 24.34 -17.45 -17.06
C LYS A 693 23.46 -17.94 -15.90
N GLN A 694 22.94 -19.16 -15.99
CA GLN A 694 22.19 -19.84 -14.93
C GLN A 694 23.08 -20.43 -13.79
N ASP A 695 24.41 -20.25 -13.85
CA ASP A 695 25.32 -20.76 -12.81
C ASP A 695 25.61 -19.70 -11.75
N PHE A 696 25.02 -19.89 -10.57
CA PHE A 696 25.29 -19.11 -9.37
C PHE A 696 25.37 -20.05 -8.17
N ALA A 697 26.04 -19.60 -7.11
CA ALA A 697 26.13 -20.36 -5.88
C ALA A 697 26.36 -19.46 -4.66
N VAL A 698 26.01 -19.99 -3.49
CA VAL A 698 26.49 -19.47 -2.20
C VAL A 698 27.49 -20.47 -1.63
N LEU A 699 28.73 -20.02 -1.44
CA LEU A 699 29.82 -20.77 -0.84
C LEU A 699 29.90 -20.43 0.64
N PHE A 700 29.89 -21.44 1.50
CA PHE A 700 30.08 -21.32 2.94
C PHE A 700 31.42 -21.96 3.31
N VAL A 701 32.31 -21.20 3.95
CA VAL A 701 33.71 -21.56 4.20
C VAL A 701 33.96 -21.71 5.71
N GLY A 702 34.57 -22.82 6.10
CA GLY A 702 34.96 -23.07 7.49
C GLY A 702 33.77 -23.30 8.42
N PHE A 703 33.15 -24.48 8.38
CA PHE A 703 32.09 -24.85 9.33
C PHE A 703 32.63 -24.80 10.76
N ARG A 704 32.00 -23.97 11.60
CA ARG A 704 32.45 -23.69 12.97
C ARG A 704 32.08 -24.84 13.90
N LYS A 705 30.76 -25.08 13.99
CA LYS A 705 30.02 -26.08 14.76
C LYS A 705 28.55 -25.66 14.84
N TRP A 706 27.67 -26.60 15.22
CA TRP A 706 26.31 -26.26 15.62
C TRP A 706 26.25 -25.26 16.80
N ASN A 707 25.45 -24.21 16.62
CA ASN A 707 24.93 -23.39 17.71
C ASN A 707 23.71 -24.12 18.34
N PRO A 708 23.70 -24.44 19.64
CA PRO A 708 22.60 -25.21 20.26
C PRO A 708 21.22 -24.58 20.16
N GLN A 709 21.13 -23.23 20.13
CA GLN A 709 19.84 -22.55 19.98
C GLN A 709 19.30 -22.69 18.55
N MET A 710 20.19 -22.58 17.55
CA MET A 710 19.84 -22.76 16.14
C MET A 710 19.44 -24.21 15.84
N ARG A 711 20.19 -25.21 16.35
CA ARG A 711 19.85 -26.63 16.14
C ARG A 711 18.52 -27.00 16.80
N LYS A 712 18.21 -26.46 17.99
CA LYS A 712 16.88 -26.63 18.62
C LYS A 712 15.76 -26.00 17.79
N PHE A 713 15.95 -24.76 17.32
CA PHE A 713 14.96 -24.08 16.48
C PHE A 713 14.73 -24.80 15.15
N LEU A 714 15.78 -25.32 14.51
CA LEU A 714 15.64 -26.09 13.27
C LEU A 714 14.92 -27.43 13.48
N GLY A 715 15.06 -28.06 14.65
CA GLY A 715 14.20 -29.18 15.05
C GLY A 715 12.73 -28.77 15.24
N GLU A 716 12.46 -27.61 15.85
CA GLU A 716 11.08 -27.07 15.97
C GLU A 716 10.47 -26.72 14.60
N VAL A 717 11.29 -26.33 13.62
CA VAL A 717 10.90 -26.14 12.22
C VAL A 717 10.57 -27.48 11.56
N ASP A 718 11.40 -28.51 11.77
CA ASP A 718 11.23 -29.86 11.22
C ASP A 718 9.96 -30.54 11.76
N ASP A 719 9.78 -30.54 13.09
CA ASP A 719 8.55 -30.97 13.78
C ASP A 719 7.30 -30.27 13.21
N THR A 720 7.43 -28.97 12.89
CA THR A 720 6.34 -28.17 12.30
C THR A 720 6.07 -28.55 10.85
N ILE A 721 7.11 -28.77 10.05
CA ILE A 721 7.02 -29.18 8.65
C ILE A 721 6.35 -30.55 8.53
N GLU A 722 6.80 -31.56 9.29
CA GLU A 722 6.16 -32.87 9.32
C GLU A 722 4.70 -32.78 9.76
N LYS A 723 4.41 -32.00 10.82
CA LYS A 723 3.04 -31.81 11.31
C LYS A 723 2.14 -31.21 10.24
N LEU A 724 2.56 -30.13 9.56
CA LEU A 724 1.75 -29.45 8.54
C LEU A 724 1.53 -30.33 7.29
N HIS A 725 2.50 -31.17 6.95
CA HIS A 725 2.34 -32.20 5.91
C HIS A 725 1.28 -33.24 6.32
N ASN A 726 1.36 -33.76 7.55
CA ASN A 726 0.38 -34.71 8.11
C ASN A 726 -1.02 -34.12 8.31
N GLU A 727 -1.15 -32.79 8.50
CA GLU A 727 -2.43 -32.05 8.49
C GLU A 727 -3.02 -31.84 7.08
N GLY A 728 -2.41 -32.41 6.04
CA GLY A 728 -2.92 -32.39 4.66
C GLY A 728 -2.35 -31.28 3.77
N GLY A 729 -1.23 -30.65 4.14
CA GLY A 729 -0.44 -29.79 3.26
C GLY A 729 -1.05 -28.43 2.88
N ASN A 730 -2.24 -28.08 3.39
CA ASN A 730 -2.90 -26.78 3.12
C ASN A 730 -2.17 -25.56 3.72
N ARG A 731 -1.09 -25.78 4.48
CA ARG A 731 -0.24 -24.76 5.11
C ARG A 731 1.21 -25.21 5.05
N THR A 732 2.14 -24.26 5.04
CA THR A 732 3.60 -24.50 5.13
C THR A 732 4.28 -23.45 6.03
N VAL A 733 5.55 -23.68 6.35
CA VAL A 733 6.43 -22.66 6.94
C VAL A 733 6.88 -21.70 5.84
N LEU A 734 6.55 -20.42 5.98
CA LEU A 734 6.85 -19.36 5.02
C LEU A 734 8.11 -18.57 5.38
N SER A 735 8.46 -18.49 6.66
CA SER A 735 9.69 -17.82 7.10
C SER A 735 10.22 -18.40 8.41
N LEU A 736 11.54 -18.29 8.58
CA LEU A 736 12.28 -18.60 9.80
C LEU A 736 12.54 -17.34 10.65
N PHE A 737 12.32 -16.15 10.10
CA PHE A 737 12.57 -14.85 10.74
C PHE A 737 11.47 -13.82 10.42
N PRO A 738 11.27 -12.80 11.28
CA PRO A 738 10.56 -11.58 10.90
C PRO A 738 11.17 -10.93 9.65
N ILE A 739 10.35 -10.42 8.73
CA ILE A 739 10.82 -9.86 7.45
C ILE A 739 11.77 -8.65 7.63
N ASN A 740 11.59 -7.86 8.68
CA ASN A 740 12.50 -6.76 9.05
C ASN A 740 13.89 -7.24 9.54
N MET A 741 14.12 -8.55 9.68
CA MET A 741 15.45 -9.13 9.84
C MET A 741 16.09 -9.54 8.51
N LEU A 742 15.31 -9.90 7.49
CA LEU A 742 15.82 -10.38 6.20
C LEU A 742 15.93 -9.29 5.13
N CYS A 743 15.19 -8.18 5.28
CA CYS A 743 15.29 -6.98 4.46
C CYS A 743 16.33 -5.98 4.99
N GLU A 744 16.78 -5.09 4.11
CA GLU A 744 17.70 -3.98 4.43
C GLU A 744 17.25 -3.18 5.66
N ARG A 745 18.14 -3.09 6.66
CA ARG A 745 17.91 -2.42 7.95
C ARG A 745 18.52 -1.03 7.96
N TYR A 746 17.88 -0.12 8.69
CA TYR A 746 18.51 1.16 9.02
C TYR A 746 19.44 1.00 10.23
N SER A 747 20.75 1.01 9.97
CA SER A 747 21.83 0.97 10.97
C SER A 747 21.68 2.13 11.96
N SER A 748 21.24 1.82 13.18
CA SER A 748 20.74 2.81 14.16
C SER A 748 21.74 3.11 15.29
N GLU A 749 23.04 2.93 15.06
CA GLU A 749 24.09 3.31 16.00
C GLU A 749 24.64 4.72 15.78
N SER A 750 23.90 5.72 16.25
CA SER A 750 24.53 6.89 16.88
C SER A 750 24.51 6.68 18.39
N LYS A 751 25.62 6.17 18.95
CA LYS A 751 25.73 5.88 20.39
C LYS A 751 25.48 7.14 21.23
N THR A 752 24.33 7.20 21.90
CA THR A 752 24.10 8.11 23.03
C THR A 752 24.83 7.56 24.25
N GLY A 753 26.16 7.60 24.20
CA GLY A 753 27.01 7.35 25.36
C GLY A 753 27.12 8.63 26.17
N GLU A 754 26.47 8.66 27.34
CA GLU A 754 26.85 9.61 28.39
C GLU A 754 28.19 9.15 28.99
N GLU A 755 29.29 9.80 28.62
CA GLU A 755 30.50 9.82 29.45
C GLU A 755 31.34 11.09 29.16
N THR A 756 32.17 11.48 30.12
CA THR A 756 32.60 12.88 30.28
C THR A 756 34.08 13.13 29.97
N ARG A 757 34.41 14.38 29.58
CA ARG A 757 35.77 15.00 29.53
C ARG A 757 36.67 14.50 28.38
N GLU A 758 37.71 15.21 27.93
CA GLU A 758 38.22 16.57 28.26
C GLU A 758 38.84 17.20 26.98
N GLU A 759 39.33 18.44 27.04
CA GLU A 759 39.80 19.21 25.86
C GLU A 759 41.20 18.79 25.35
N ALA A 760 41.41 18.79 24.03
CA ALA A 760 42.75 18.85 23.41
C ALA A 760 42.72 19.44 21.99
N HIS A 761 43.52 20.48 21.73
CA HIS A 761 43.77 21.02 20.38
C HIS A 761 44.89 20.24 19.65
N GLY A 762 44.76 20.06 18.33
CA GLY A 762 45.79 19.46 17.46
C GLY A 762 45.57 19.81 15.98
N MET A 763 46.63 19.75 15.16
CA MET A 763 46.62 20.26 13.77
C MET A 763 46.68 19.15 12.70
N GLN A 764 45.95 19.42 11.60
CA GLN A 764 46.23 19.12 10.18
C GLN A 764 46.57 17.69 9.70
N ASN A 765 45.87 17.36 8.59
CA ASN A 765 46.27 16.54 7.44
C ASN A 765 46.57 15.05 7.64
N GLY A 766 45.78 14.23 6.94
CA GLY A 766 46.03 12.81 6.68
C GLY A 766 44.78 12.18 6.08
N ASP A 767 44.89 11.57 4.91
CA ASP A 767 43.74 10.93 4.24
C ASP A 767 43.13 9.84 5.10
N ARG A 768 41.81 9.93 5.31
CA ARG A 768 40.97 8.82 5.75
C ARG A 768 39.68 8.85 4.96
N TYR A 769 39.53 7.90 4.04
CA TYR A 769 38.20 7.35 3.78
C TYR A 769 37.65 6.91 5.14
N SER A 770 36.44 7.36 5.49
CA SER A 770 35.81 6.93 6.72
C SER A 770 35.23 5.54 6.52
N ASP A 771 36.01 4.51 6.83
CA ASP A 771 35.50 3.15 7.01
C ASP A 771 34.46 3.17 8.13
N ARG A 772 33.20 3.33 7.71
CA ARG A 772 32.06 2.96 8.54
C ARG A 772 31.99 1.44 8.49
N PRO A 773 31.72 0.75 9.60
CA PRO A 773 31.32 -0.65 9.54
C PRO A 773 30.14 -0.76 8.58
N GLU A 774 30.33 -1.43 7.44
CA GLU A 774 29.22 -1.73 6.54
C GLU A 774 28.31 -2.75 7.24
N ASP A 775 27.02 -2.48 7.23
CA ASP A 775 26.04 -3.31 7.93
C ASP A 775 25.92 -4.66 7.19
N HIS A 776 26.48 -5.72 7.78
CA HIS A 776 26.59 -7.04 7.14
C HIS A 776 25.23 -7.57 6.66
N ASP A 777 24.14 -7.24 7.37
CA ASP A 777 22.78 -7.63 7.00
C ASP A 777 22.29 -6.89 5.72
N ASN A 778 22.79 -5.67 5.48
CA ASN A 778 22.48 -4.90 4.26
C ASN A 778 23.31 -5.38 3.06
N ILE A 779 24.58 -5.75 3.27
CA ILE A 779 25.37 -6.36 2.19
C ILE A 779 24.81 -7.74 1.84
N PHE A 780 24.43 -8.55 2.84
CA PHE A 780 23.73 -9.82 2.66
C PHE A 780 22.50 -9.67 1.78
N TYR A 781 21.59 -8.77 2.17
CA TYR A 781 20.36 -8.52 1.43
C TYR A 781 20.66 -8.08 -0.02
N LYS A 782 21.64 -7.20 -0.23
CA LYS A 782 22.08 -6.73 -1.55
C LYS A 782 22.73 -7.84 -2.41
N CYS A 783 23.49 -8.75 -1.80
CA CYS A 783 24.01 -9.95 -2.47
C CYS A 783 22.85 -10.86 -2.91
N VAL A 784 21.89 -11.12 -2.03
CA VAL A 784 20.70 -11.93 -2.31
C VAL A 784 19.89 -11.35 -3.48
N THR A 785 19.60 -10.03 -3.47
CA THR A 785 18.82 -9.40 -4.55
C THR A 785 19.52 -9.48 -5.91
N GLU A 786 20.80 -9.08 -6.01
CA GLU A 786 21.46 -9.02 -7.32
C GLU A 786 21.81 -10.41 -7.88
N VAL A 787 22.06 -11.43 -7.03
CA VAL A 787 22.13 -12.83 -7.48
C VAL A 787 20.81 -13.27 -8.11
N ASN A 788 19.68 -12.99 -7.44
CA ASN A 788 18.36 -13.33 -7.95
C ASN A 788 18.01 -12.55 -9.24
N HIS A 789 18.33 -11.26 -9.30
CA HIS A 789 18.04 -10.42 -10.48
C HIS A 789 18.77 -10.94 -11.72
N LEU A 790 20.07 -11.23 -11.60
CA LEU A 790 20.88 -11.74 -12.69
C LEU A 790 20.41 -13.14 -13.10
N CYS A 791 20.22 -14.06 -12.15
CA CYS A 791 19.79 -15.42 -12.48
C CYS A 791 18.41 -15.47 -13.14
N VAL A 792 17.43 -14.69 -12.63
CA VAL A 792 16.09 -14.61 -13.26
C VAL A 792 16.18 -13.99 -14.65
N LYS A 793 17.01 -12.95 -14.87
CA LYS A 793 17.17 -12.36 -16.20
C LYS A 793 17.76 -13.36 -17.21
N GLU A 794 18.84 -14.04 -16.85
CA GLU A 794 19.49 -15.03 -17.72
C GLU A 794 18.55 -16.21 -18.07
N GLN A 795 17.89 -16.81 -17.07
CA GLN A 795 16.91 -17.90 -17.30
C GLN A 795 15.80 -17.51 -18.28
N VAL A 796 15.27 -16.29 -18.16
CA VAL A 796 14.17 -15.82 -19.02
C VAL A 796 14.67 -15.57 -20.43
N SER A 797 15.85 -14.94 -20.59
CA SER A 797 16.49 -14.72 -21.88
C SER A 797 16.74 -16.06 -22.60
N ASP A 798 17.34 -17.05 -21.90
CA ASP A 798 17.55 -18.40 -22.44
C ASP A 798 16.26 -19.04 -22.95
N ILE A 799 15.15 -18.95 -22.21
CA ILE A 799 13.86 -19.53 -22.64
C ILE A 799 13.33 -18.83 -23.90
N ILE A 800 13.32 -17.49 -23.93
CA ILE A 800 12.86 -16.73 -25.11
C ILE A 800 13.71 -17.08 -26.33
N ILE A 801 15.04 -16.98 -26.19
CA ILE A 801 16.00 -17.21 -27.27
C ILE A 801 15.89 -18.64 -27.83
N ASN A 802 15.71 -19.64 -26.97
CA ASN A 802 15.52 -21.03 -27.41
C ASN A 802 14.20 -21.24 -28.16
N ILE A 803 13.11 -20.57 -27.77
CA ILE A 803 11.83 -20.64 -28.49
C ILE A 803 11.93 -19.92 -29.84
N LEU A 804 12.46 -18.70 -29.87
CA LEU A 804 12.60 -17.90 -31.09
C LEU A 804 13.49 -18.58 -32.13
N LYS A 805 14.64 -19.15 -31.72
CA LYS A 805 15.55 -19.88 -32.61
C LYS A 805 14.93 -21.15 -33.18
N LYS A 806 14.15 -21.90 -32.39
CA LYS A 806 13.38 -23.07 -32.88
C LYS A 806 12.33 -22.71 -33.95
N HIS A 807 11.84 -21.47 -33.97
CA HIS A 807 10.80 -21.00 -34.88
C HIS A 807 11.33 -20.05 -35.99
N GLY A 808 12.65 -20.03 -36.23
CA GLY A 808 13.26 -19.32 -37.37
C GLY A 808 13.48 -17.82 -37.19
N TYR A 809 13.33 -17.29 -35.96
CA TYR A 809 13.65 -15.90 -35.63
C TYR A 809 15.16 -15.77 -35.36
N SER A 810 15.96 -15.89 -36.42
CA SER A 810 17.43 -16.03 -36.35
C SER A 810 18.21 -14.75 -35.99
N ASN A 811 17.53 -13.63 -35.77
CA ASN A 811 18.14 -12.30 -35.51
C ASN A 811 17.91 -11.81 -34.07
N VAL A 812 17.79 -12.75 -33.11
CA VAL A 812 17.65 -12.52 -31.66
C VAL A 812 18.64 -13.40 -30.89
#